data_AF-A0ABD0SZW6-F1
#
_entry.id   AF-A0ABD0SZW6-F1
#
_cell.length_a   1.000
_cell.length_b   1.000
_cell.length_c   1.000
_cell.angle_alpha   90.00
_cell.angle_beta   90.00
_cell.angle_gamma   90.00
#
_symmetry.space_group_name_H-M   'P 1'
#
loop_
_entity.id
_entity.type
_entity.pdbx_description
1 polymer ?
#
loop_
_entity_poly.entity_id
_entity_poly.type
_entity_poly.pdbx_seq_one_letter_code
_entity_poly.pdbx_strand_id
1 'polypeptide(L)'
;MEEKKGKDEAEDWKICEALCSKTPTEMEADAGTDIITALRSDLAGLQYKRDKLISENSDLKNQMLSRDQRILEQQVEIDHLREQNARQNAIISSLKKKIHDLEEIHRNLQATQGRCDLTVQTLQRDNRYYEDKIKDMEKKLRSLELECHNEEQQKENARCQFHDLVRRMSAALDADFCDTTHTHSPESLIIKAAELVQEISRLKNKCLNTTENLTSVEQDFRSCRDALERANADKDMLQRQLSSQILETERLKQEKESLSVQNRVIERELHEAREKLSHCSKNLNVVTDNVNQNEAIIVQLKEDLRHREEKYQRLQTEFRNTLESIAILLSLPTRFVEAHESTIKDRIREILSDNKDKSVQIDALRDKLSMESQQLSRTAHLHDQATTRVRILEDERNMLEGKVHKLESELNAVELCRDSLRKDKANFVAFLERLSRTLNMDELTQDVGIELHTDSIIHRAEQLARLESDKIVDKTAVVYQLQRRIRILREQMQRKDLHLDLLRRKLSIQEESSRVRTVLQAERDEAVARSKKLARQCDKLTVQLTDARAQIRDLNAQLADAAEYKICALEKTRKIEELQKKLDEADLLRARYNRKVNVLKDQVRATGETFEQERTTTEHQISMLRDDLARTKEALAECQRREAQLLSFRHSIAKLLGILVPASVSDFEMVSRLQKLIDAHHDFTVVSRRYDDPALLRASSRSPPPSRCRTRTPDRSLRYDDSGYADPAFDLDDELYKARAAL
;
A
#
# COMPACT_ATOMS: atom_id res chain seq x y z
N MET A 1 -5.27 -46.82 -17.84
CA MET A 1 -6.13 -46.43 -18.98
C MET A 1 -6.06 -47.47 -20.11
N GLU A 2 -5.96 -48.76 -19.77
CA GLU A 2 -5.87 -49.84 -20.78
C GLU A 2 -7.19 -50.60 -20.99
N GLU A 3 -8.20 -50.40 -20.14
CA GLU A 3 -9.50 -51.10 -20.27
C GLU A 3 -10.52 -50.44 -21.20
N LYS A 4 -10.26 -49.23 -21.72
CA LYS A 4 -11.16 -48.57 -22.67
C LYS A 4 -10.81 -48.78 -24.13
N LYS A 5 -9.62 -49.33 -24.44
CA LYS A 5 -9.16 -49.52 -25.82
C LYS A 5 -9.70 -50.80 -26.48
N GLY A 6 -10.08 -51.80 -25.68
CA GLY A 6 -10.58 -53.09 -26.18
C GLY A 6 -12.07 -53.13 -26.52
N LYS A 7 -12.86 -52.08 -26.24
CA LYS A 7 -14.29 -52.04 -26.60
C LYS A 7 -14.57 -51.41 -27.97
N ASP A 8 -13.74 -50.46 -28.39
CA ASP A 8 -13.91 -49.79 -29.69
C ASP A 8 -13.43 -50.68 -30.85
N GLU A 9 -12.37 -51.48 -30.66
CA GLU A 9 -11.89 -52.44 -31.68
C GLU A 9 -12.90 -53.56 -31.99
N ALA A 10 -13.80 -53.89 -31.05
CA ALA A 10 -14.82 -54.93 -31.22
C ALA A 10 -16.08 -54.43 -31.94
N GLU A 11 -16.39 -53.12 -31.87
CA GLU A 11 -17.47 -52.50 -32.64
C GLU A 11 -17.04 -52.16 -34.06
N ASP A 12 -15.78 -51.75 -34.26
CA ASP A 12 -15.23 -51.48 -35.60
C ASP A 12 -15.10 -52.77 -36.44
N TRP A 13 -14.80 -53.92 -35.82
CA TRP A 13 -14.81 -55.22 -36.51
C TRP A 13 -16.22 -55.61 -36.98
N LYS A 14 -17.27 -55.31 -36.19
CA LYS A 14 -18.66 -55.60 -36.56
C LYS A 14 -19.16 -54.73 -37.73
N ILE A 15 -18.66 -53.51 -37.86
CA ILE A 15 -18.99 -52.63 -38.99
C ILE A 15 -18.27 -53.10 -40.27
N CYS A 16 -17.03 -53.59 -40.14
CA CYS A 16 -16.28 -54.15 -41.27
C CYS A 16 -16.88 -55.46 -41.80
N GLU A 17 -17.43 -56.30 -40.91
CA GLU A 17 -18.11 -57.55 -41.28
C GLU A 17 -19.45 -57.29 -42.02
N ALA A 18 -20.15 -56.19 -41.69
CA ALA A 18 -21.39 -55.78 -42.36
C ALA A 18 -21.19 -55.19 -43.76
N LEU A 19 -20.00 -54.68 -44.09
CA LEU A 19 -19.69 -54.08 -45.39
C LEU A 19 -19.12 -55.08 -46.42
N CYS A 20 -18.60 -56.22 -45.97
CA CYS A 20 -18.01 -57.25 -46.85
C CYS A 20 -18.99 -58.32 -47.35
N SER A 21 -20.25 -58.32 -46.89
CA SER A 21 -21.26 -59.30 -47.30
C SER A 21 -22.20 -58.75 -48.39
N LYS A 22 -21.68 -58.48 -49.59
CA LYS A 22 -22.49 -58.40 -50.82
C LYS A 22 -21.58 -58.36 -52.04
N THR A 23 -21.42 -59.52 -52.68
CA THR A 23 -20.90 -59.62 -54.03
C THR A 23 -21.95 -59.13 -55.05
N PRO A 24 -21.52 -58.55 -56.18
CA PRO A 24 -22.39 -57.86 -57.12
C PRO A 24 -22.83 -58.76 -58.26
N THR A 25 -24.13 -58.80 -58.56
CA THR A 25 -24.61 -59.30 -59.86
C THR A 25 -25.81 -58.48 -60.33
N GLU A 26 -25.50 -57.64 -61.31
CA GLU A 26 -26.28 -57.28 -62.51
C GLU A 26 -27.54 -56.41 -62.45
N MET A 27 -27.37 -55.24 -63.10
CA MET A 27 -28.29 -54.50 -63.98
C MET A 27 -29.39 -53.63 -63.36
N GLU A 28 -29.16 -52.31 -63.40
CA GLU A 28 -29.94 -51.41 -64.26
C GLU A 28 -29.13 -50.13 -64.55
N ALA A 29 -28.92 -49.86 -65.83
CA ALA A 29 -28.17 -48.73 -66.34
C ALA A 29 -29.03 -47.46 -66.31
N ASP A 30 -28.38 -46.32 -66.08
CA ASP A 30 -28.85 -44.93 -66.27
C ASP A 30 -29.37 -44.14 -65.05
N ALA A 31 -29.58 -44.76 -63.87
CA ALA A 31 -29.80 -44.04 -62.60
C ALA A 31 -28.69 -44.26 -61.54
N GLY A 32 -27.85 -45.29 -61.73
CA GLY A 32 -26.74 -45.61 -60.81
C GLY A 32 -25.51 -44.73 -60.99
N THR A 33 -25.31 -44.14 -62.17
CA THR A 33 -24.11 -43.35 -62.49
C THR A 33 -24.03 -42.07 -61.65
N ASP A 34 -25.15 -41.38 -61.44
CA ASP A 34 -25.19 -40.15 -60.64
C ASP A 34 -25.00 -40.40 -59.14
N ILE A 35 -25.58 -41.49 -58.62
CA ILE A 35 -25.39 -41.90 -57.21
C ILE A 35 -23.95 -42.37 -56.98
N ILE A 36 -23.38 -43.15 -57.91
CA ILE A 36 -21.98 -43.58 -57.86
C ILE A 36 -21.04 -42.38 -57.98
N THR A 37 -21.37 -41.38 -58.79
CA THR A 37 -20.55 -40.16 -58.94
C THR A 37 -20.65 -39.26 -57.71
N ALA A 38 -21.85 -39.11 -57.12
CA ALA A 38 -22.05 -38.41 -55.86
C ALA A 38 -21.30 -39.09 -54.71
N LEU A 39 -21.40 -40.41 -54.58
CA LEU A 39 -20.64 -41.18 -53.58
C LEU A 39 -19.13 -41.12 -53.81
N ARG A 40 -18.65 -41.08 -55.07
CA ARG A 40 -17.23 -40.86 -55.38
C ARG A 40 -16.77 -39.45 -55.04
N SER A 41 -17.60 -38.43 -55.28
CA SER A 41 -17.34 -37.05 -54.89
C SER A 41 -17.29 -36.90 -53.37
N ASP A 42 -18.24 -37.50 -52.65
CA ASP A 42 -18.28 -37.50 -51.19
C ASP A 42 -17.10 -38.28 -50.60
N LEU A 43 -16.75 -39.44 -51.19
CA LEU A 43 -15.55 -40.21 -50.81
C LEU A 43 -14.27 -39.40 -51.06
N ALA A 44 -14.17 -38.69 -52.18
CA ALA A 44 -13.03 -37.82 -52.49
C ALA A 44 -12.96 -36.61 -51.54
N GLY A 45 -14.10 -36.02 -51.17
CA GLY A 45 -14.19 -34.95 -50.19
C GLY A 45 -13.81 -35.42 -48.78
N LEU A 46 -14.23 -36.62 -48.39
CA LEU A 46 -13.84 -37.25 -47.13
C LEU A 46 -12.36 -37.67 -47.13
N GLN A 47 -11.82 -38.16 -48.24
CA GLN A 47 -10.39 -38.45 -48.41
C GLN A 47 -9.54 -37.18 -48.31
N TYR A 48 -9.95 -36.09 -48.98
CA TYR A 48 -9.28 -34.80 -48.84
C TYR A 48 -9.33 -34.29 -47.40
N LYS A 49 -10.48 -34.42 -46.74
CA LYS A 49 -10.63 -34.02 -45.33
C LYS A 49 -9.76 -34.88 -44.41
N ARG A 50 -9.68 -36.18 -44.65
CA ARG A 50 -8.78 -37.10 -43.95
C ARG A 50 -7.33 -36.69 -44.16
N ASP A 51 -6.90 -36.44 -45.38
CA ASP A 51 -5.51 -36.10 -45.71
C ASP A 51 -5.12 -34.74 -45.14
N LYS A 52 -6.04 -33.77 -45.17
CA LYS A 52 -5.90 -32.49 -44.51
C LYS A 52 -5.77 -32.65 -42.98
N LEU A 53 -6.63 -33.45 -42.36
CA LEU A 53 -6.55 -33.73 -40.92
C LEU A 53 -5.27 -34.49 -40.55
N ILE A 54 -4.78 -35.40 -41.41
CA ILE A 54 -3.49 -36.08 -41.22
C ILE A 54 -2.34 -35.09 -41.29
N SER A 55 -2.36 -34.17 -42.26
CA SER A 55 -1.37 -33.09 -42.37
C SER A 55 -1.40 -32.19 -41.14
N GLU A 56 -2.58 -31.72 -40.73
CA GLU A 56 -2.73 -30.87 -39.54
C GLU A 56 -2.29 -31.59 -38.26
N ASN A 57 -2.56 -32.89 -38.13
CA ASN A 57 -2.12 -33.69 -36.99
C ASN A 57 -0.59 -33.91 -37.01
N SER A 58 0.00 -34.10 -38.19
CA SER A 58 1.45 -34.14 -38.37
C SER A 58 2.12 -32.82 -37.98
N ASP A 59 1.54 -31.68 -38.41
CA ASP A 59 2.05 -30.36 -38.08
C ASP A 59 1.94 -30.06 -36.58
N LEU A 60 0.83 -30.45 -35.94
CA LEU A 60 0.64 -30.33 -34.50
C LEU A 60 1.63 -31.21 -33.72
N LYS A 61 1.92 -32.43 -34.20
CA LYS A 61 2.96 -33.29 -33.61
C LYS A 61 4.34 -32.66 -33.72
N ASN A 62 4.68 -32.07 -34.87
CA ASN A 62 5.97 -31.39 -35.07
C ASN A 62 6.08 -30.14 -34.17
N GLN A 63 5.00 -29.39 -34.00
CA GLN A 63 4.96 -28.26 -33.06
C GLN A 63 5.08 -28.70 -31.60
N MET A 64 4.48 -29.82 -31.23
CA MET A 64 4.63 -30.45 -29.91
C MET A 64 6.09 -30.83 -29.66
N LEU A 65 6.73 -31.56 -30.58
CA LEU A 65 8.13 -31.96 -30.48
C LEU A 65 9.08 -30.76 -30.36
N SER A 66 8.81 -29.69 -31.12
CA SER A 66 9.58 -28.44 -31.02
C SER A 66 9.40 -27.75 -29.66
N ARG A 67 8.19 -27.79 -29.10
CA ARG A 67 7.93 -27.27 -27.74
C ARG A 67 8.62 -28.12 -26.68
N ASP A 68 8.58 -29.44 -26.79
CA ASP A 68 9.25 -30.36 -25.87
C ASP A 68 10.77 -30.18 -25.89
N GLN A 69 11.35 -29.99 -27.08
CA GLN A 69 12.77 -29.66 -27.25
C GLN A 69 13.12 -28.33 -26.56
N ARG A 70 12.29 -27.30 -26.71
CA ARG A 70 12.50 -26.01 -26.06
C ARG A 70 12.38 -26.09 -24.53
N ILE A 71 11.46 -26.91 -24.02
CA ILE A 71 11.32 -27.17 -22.58
C ILE A 71 12.59 -27.85 -22.05
N LEU A 72 13.13 -28.82 -22.80
CA LEU A 72 14.38 -29.50 -22.42
C LEU A 72 15.56 -28.53 -22.38
N GLU A 73 15.70 -27.66 -23.37
CA GLU A 73 16.74 -26.62 -23.42
C GLU A 73 16.64 -25.65 -22.22
N GLN A 74 15.43 -25.19 -21.92
CA GLN A 74 15.18 -24.34 -20.75
C GLN A 74 15.47 -25.06 -19.43
N GLN A 75 15.19 -26.36 -19.35
CA GLN A 75 15.50 -27.17 -18.17
C GLN A 75 17.02 -27.29 -17.95
N VAL A 76 17.79 -27.52 -19.02
CA VAL A 76 19.26 -27.54 -18.96
C VAL A 76 19.81 -26.18 -18.53
N GLU A 77 19.25 -25.08 -19.01
CA GLU A 77 19.67 -23.73 -18.62
C GLU A 77 19.37 -23.44 -17.14
N ILE A 78 18.20 -23.87 -16.64
CA ILE A 78 17.85 -23.79 -15.22
C ILE A 78 18.85 -24.56 -14.36
N ASP A 79 19.22 -25.77 -14.78
CA ASP A 79 20.16 -26.61 -14.03
C ASP A 79 21.59 -26.01 -14.05
N HIS A 80 21.99 -25.38 -15.16
CA HIS A 80 23.25 -24.64 -15.23
C HIS A 80 23.27 -23.43 -14.29
N LEU A 81 22.19 -22.65 -14.24
CA LEU A 81 22.06 -21.51 -13.32
C LEU A 81 22.05 -21.95 -11.84
N ARG A 82 21.42 -23.09 -11.54
CA ARG A 82 21.46 -23.69 -10.19
C ARG A 82 22.87 -24.09 -9.79
N GLU A 83 23.61 -24.72 -10.70
CA GLU A 83 25.00 -25.11 -10.46
C GLU A 83 25.88 -23.86 -10.27
N GLN A 84 25.73 -22.83 -11.09
CA GLN A 84 26.46 -21.57 -10.95
C GLN A 84 26.17 -20.88 -9.61
N ASN A 85 24.91 -20.87 -9.17
CA ASN A 85 24.51 -20.32 -7.88
C ASN A 85 25.13 -21.12 -6.72
N ALA A 86 25.13 -22.45 -6.78
CA ALA A 86 25.79 -23.30 -5.79
C ALA A 86 27.30 -23.03 -5.70
N ARG A 87 27.98 -22.85 -6.84
CA ARG A 87 29.41 -22.48 -6.89
C ARG A 87 29.66 -21.10 -6.28
N GLN A 88 28.83 -20.11 -6.59
CA GLN A 88 28.94 -18.77 -6.00
C GLN A 88 28.72 -18.80 -4.47
N ASN A 89 27.74 -19.56 -3.99
CA ASN A 89 27.50 -19.72 -2.56
C ASN A 89 28.66 -20.41 -1.82
N ALA A 90 29.33 -21.37 -2.46
CA ALA A 90 30.53 -21.99 -1.91
C ALA A 90 31.69 -20.99 -1.79
N ILE A 91 31.88 -20.12 -2.78
CA ILE A 91 32.89 -19.05 -2.74
C ILE A 91 32.56 -18.04 -1.64
N ILE A 92 31.30 -17.61 -1.54
CA ILE A 92 30.87 -16.68 -0.48
C ILE A 92 31.12 -17.29 0.90
N SER A 93 30.83 -18.58 1.08
CA SER A 93 31.06 -19.28 2.35
C SER A 93 32.56 -19.38 2.69
N SER A 94 33.42 -19.61 1.70
CA SER A 94 34.88 -19.65 1.93
C SER A 94 35.45 -18.27 2.25
N LEU A 95 34.96 -17.21 1.60
CA LEU A 95 35.34 -15.83 1.89
C LEU A 95 34.88 -15.39 3.28
N LYS A 96 33.65 -15.74 3.68
CA LYS A 96 33.14 -15.48 5.04
C LYS A 96 34.01 -16.17 6.10
N LYS A 97 34.39 -17.43 5.88
CA LYS A 97 35.31 -18.15 6.77
C LYS A 97 36.67 -17.46 6.85
N LYS A 98 37.23 -17.04 5.71
CA LYS A 98 38.52 -16.34 5.67
C LYS A 98 38.49 -14.98 6.39
N ILE A 99 37.38 -14.25 6.30
CA ILE A 99 37.18 -13.00 7.05
C ILE A 99 37.15 -13.30 8.55
N HIS A 100 36.40 -14.32 8.96
CA HIS A 100 36.33 -14.71 10.38
C HIS A 100 37.70 -15.10 10.94
N ASP A 101 38.47 -15.91 10.20
CA ASP A 101 39.83 -16.31 10.60
C ASP A 101 40.75 -15.08 10.73
N LEU A 102 40.64 -14.10 9.82
CA LEU A 102 41.41 -12.86 9.90
C LEU A 102 41.01 -11.97 11.08
N GLU A 103 39.71 -11.88 11.38
CA GLU A 103 39.19 -11.17 12.56
C GLU A 103 39.64 -11.81 13.87
N GLU A 104 39.74 -13.13 13.92
CA GLU A 104 40.28 -13.86 15.08
C GLU A 104 41.78 -13.62 15.25
N ILE A 105 42.56 -13.67 14.16
CA ILE A 105 44.00 -13.33 14.18
C ILE A 105 44.20 -11.88 14.65
N HIS A 106 43.38 -10.94 14.17
CA HIS A 106 43.46 -9.54 14.59
C HIS A 106 43.18 -9.36 16.09
N ARG A 107 42.14 -10.00 16.62
CA ARG A 107 41.83 -9.99 18.06
C ARG A 107 42.99 -10.55 18.88
N ASN A 108 43.61 -11.63 18.43
CA ASN A 108 44.77 -12.23 19.10
C ASN A 108 46.00 -11.31 19.08
N LEU A 109 46.26 -10.65 17.95
CA LEU A 109 47.34 -9.65 17.83
C LEU A 109 47.11 -8.41 18.71
N GLN A 110 45.86 -7.96 18.83
CA GLN A 110 45.52 -6.86 19.71
C GLN A 110 45.73 -7.23 21.19
N ALA A 111 45.40 -8.47 21.56
CA ALA A 111 45.62 -9.00 22.92
C ALA A 111 47.12 -9.22 23.23
N THR A 112 47.95 -9.59 22.25
CA THR A 112 49.41 -9.64 22.45
C THR A 112 50.01 -8.24 22.55
N GLN A 113 49.55 -7.29 21.71
CA GLN A 113 50.01 -5.90 21.75
C GLN A 113 49.75 -5.25 23.11
N GLY A 114 48.55 -5.41 23.69
CA GLY A 114 48.25 -4.88 25.03
C GLY A 114 49.15 -5.44 26.14
N ARG A 115 49.59 -6.70 26.03
CA ARG A 115 50.56 -7.30 26.97
C ARG A 115 51.97 -6.76 26.78
N CYS A 116 52.40 -6.56 25.53
CA CYS A 116 53.68 -5.93 25.22
C CYS A 116 53.72 -4.49 25.73
N ASP A 117 52.66 -3.71 25.52
CA ASP A 117 52.56 -2.32 25.98
C ASP A 117 52.64 -2.24 27.52
N LEU A 118 52.00 -3.16 28.23
CA LEU A 118 52.10 -3.24 29.69
C LEU A 118 53.54 -3.52 30.15
N THR A 119 54.25 -4.42 29.46
CA THR A 119 55.65 -4.74 29.75
C THR A 119 56.56 -3.53 29.52
N VAL A 120 56.35 -2.82 28.42
CA VAL A 120 57.10 -1.58 28.09
C VAL A 120 56.85 -0.50 29.13
N GLN A 121 55.60 -0.31 29.57
CA GLN A 121 55.29 0.67 30.62
C GLN A 121 55.97 0.34 31.94
N THR A 122 56.05 -0.93 32.33
CA THR A 122 56.75 -1.37 33.54
C THR A 122 58.26 -1.07 33.43
N LEU A 123 58.90 -1.46 32.33
CA LEU A 123 60.32 -1.18 32.09
C LEU A 123 60.62 0.33 32.06
N GLN A 124 59.71 1.16 31.53
CA GLN A 124 59.85 2.62 31.54
C GLN A 124 59.69 3.24 32.94
N ARG A 125 58.94 2.61 33.85
CA ARG A 125 58.87 3.05 35.26
C ARG A 125 60.15 2.68 35.99
N ASP A 126 60.64 1.47 35.77
CA ASP A 126 61.89 0.99 36.39
C ASP A 126 63.09 1.83 35.92
N ASN A 127 63.17 2.15 34.62
CA ASN A 127 64.26 2.98 34.09
C ASN A 127 64.25 4.39 34.71
N ARG A 128 63.08 5.03 34.83
CA ARG A 128 62.94 6.32 35.53
C ARG A 128 63.37 6.25 36.99
N TYR A 129 63.00 5.18 37.69
CA TYR A 129 63.43 4.96 39.07
C TYR A 129 64.96 4.84 39.19
N TYR A 130 65.61 4.11 38.29
CA TYR A 130 67.08 4.00 38.29
C TYR A 130 67.76 5.31 37.91
N GLU A 131 67.23 6.09 36.97
CA GLU A 131 67.72 7.42 36.62
C GLU A 131 67.69 8.38 37.83
N ASP A 132 66.59 8.39 38.58
CA ASP A 132 66.49 9.25 39.77
C ASP A 132 67.42 8.76 40.90
N LYS A 133 67.57 7.46 41.08
CA LYS A 133 68.54 6.88 42.02
C LYS A 133 69.99 7.24 41.66
N ILE A 134 70.33 7.27 40.38
CA ILE A 134 71.64 7.73 39.89
C ILE A 134 71.85 9.20 40.24
N LYS A 135 70.88 10.08 39.96
CA LYS A 135 70.97 11.51 40.30
C LYS A 135 71.17 11.75 41.80
N ASP A 136 70.51 10.98 42.65
CA ASP A 136 70.67 11.08 44.10
C ASP A 136 72.05 10.59 44.56
N MET A 137 72.58 9.52 43.96
CA MET A 137 73.95 9.05 44.22
C MET A 137 75.00 10.08 43.79
N GLU A 138 74.81 10.72 42.62
CA GLU A 138 75.69 11.79 42.15
C GLU A 138 75.65 13.03 43.06
N LYS A 139 74.49 13.40 43.62
CA LYS A 139 74.38 14.48 44.60
C LYS A 139 75.15 14.17 45.89
N LYS A 140 75.04 12.93 46.39
CA LYS A 140 75.78 12.48 47.58
C LYS A 140 77.29 12.44 47.33
N LEU A 141 77.71 12.06 46.13
CA LEU A 141 79.13 12.03 45.76
C LEU A 141 79.72 13.44 45.74
N ARG A 142 79.00 14.41 45.13
CA ARG A 142 79.40 15.83 45.14
C ARG A 142 79.45 16.45 46.54
N SER A 143 78.57 16.07 47.47
CA SER A 143 78.61 16.59 48.85
C SER A 143 79.82 16.07 49.62
N LEU A 144 80.14 14.78 49.47
CA LEU A 144 81.31 14.16 50.11
C LEU A 144 82.63 14.73 49.58
N GLU A 145 82.71 15.04 48.28
CA GLU A 145 83.88 15.73 47.69
C GLU A 145 84.10 17.11 48.31
N LEU A 146 83.02 17.87 48.54
CA LEU A 146 83.07 19.20 49.14
C LEU A 146 83.48 19.15 50.63
N GLU A 147 82.95 18.18 51.37
CA GLU A 147 83.31 17.95 52.78
C GLU A 147 84.79 17.58 52.94
N CYS A 148 85.31 16.70 52.09
CA CYS A 148 86.72 16.29 52.11
C CYS A 148 87.68 17.47 51.84
N HIS A 149 87.33 18.34 50.89
CA HIS A 149 88.10 19.53 50.58
C HIS A 149 88.13 20.54 51.74
N ASN A 150 86.99 20.72 52.42
CA ASN A 150 86.87 21.64 53.55
C ASN A 150 87.66 21.15 54.79
N GLU A 151 87.66 19.84 55.03
CA GLU A 151 88.44 19.20 56.11
C GLU A 151 89.96 19.29 55.88
N GLU A 152 90.44 19.09 54.65
CA GLU A 152 91.86 19.31 54.30
C GLU A 152 92.30 20.76 54.54
N GLN A 153 91.42 21.73 54.24
CA GLN A 153 91.70 23.14 54.44
C GLN A 153 91.69 23.55 55.93
N GLN A 154 90.80 22.96 56.74
CA GLN A 154 90.80 23.19 58.19
C GLN A 154 92.04 22.60 58.88
N LYS A 155 92.49 21.43 58.45
CA LYS A 155 93.69 20.76 58.99
C LYS A 155 94.97 21.58 58.75
N GLU A 156 95.13 22.18 57.58
CA GLU A 156 96.30 23.02 57.28
C GLU A 156 96.27 24.35 58.05
N ASN A 157 95.08 24.93 58.23
CA ASN A 157 94.90 26.13 59.05
C ASN A 157 95.20 25.90 60.54
N ALA A 158 94.78 24.77 61.10
CA ALA A 158 95.05 24.43 62.50
C ALA A 158 96.55 24.20 62.77
N ARG A 159 97.28 23.61 61.81
CA ARG A 159 98.73 23.36 61.89
C ARG A 159 99.54 24.66 61.97
N CYS A 160 99.17 25.66 61.17
CA CYS A 160 99.81 26.98 61.17
C CYS A 160 99.53 27.77 62.46
N GLN A 161 98.30 27.70 62.99
CA GLN A 161 97.90 28.45 64.19
C GLN A 161 98.60 27.95 65.46
N PHE A 162 98.83 26.64 65.60
CA PHE A 162 99.51 26.07 66.77
C PHE A 162 101.01 26.41 66.82
N HIS A 163 101.68 26.43 65.65
CA HIS A 163 103.08 26.85 65.54
C HIS A 163 103.29 28.36 65.77
N ASP A 164 102.25 29.16 65.55
CA ASP A 164 102.28 30.60 65.81
C ASP A 164 101.94 30.93 67.28
N LEU A 165 101.10 30.12 67.94
CA LEU A 165 100.71 30.28 69.34
C LEU A 165 101.88 30.05 70.32
N VAL A 166 102.69 29.00 70.09
CA VAL A 166 103.86 28.70 70.94
C VAL A 166 104.94 29.78 70.81
N ARG A 167 105.14 30.29 69.59
CA ARG A 167 106.08 31.40 69.32
C ARG A 167 105.60 32.72 69.94
N ARG A 168 104.30 33.00 69.86
CA ARG A 168 103.69 34.22 70.43
C ARG A 168 103.60 34.18 71.95
N MET A 169 103.40 33.02 72.59
CA MET A 169 103.34 32.93 74.05
C MET A 169 104.71 33.10 74.73
N SER A 170 105.79 32.61 74.12
CA SER A 170 107.14 32.91 74.61
C SER A 170 107.51 34.38 74.43
N ALA A 171 107.09 35.02 73.33
CA ALA A 171 107.27 36.45 73.11
C ALA A 171 106.38 37.34 74.00
N ALA A 172 105.13 36.97 74.26
CA ALA A 172 104.18 37.76 75.04
C ALA A 172 104.45 37.72 76.55
N LEU A 173 105.18 36.70 77.01
CA LEU A 173 105.58 36.53 78.40
C LEU A 173 107.06 36.90 78.61
N ASP A 174 107.68 37.55 77.62
CA ASP A 174 109.07 38.05 77.59
C ASP A 174 110.08 37.03 78.13
N ALA A 175 109.96 35.80 77.65
CA ALA A 175 110.83 34.68 77.97
C ALA A 175 111.56 34.26 76.68
N ASP A 176 112.89 34.35 76.69
CA ASP A 176 113.72 34.20 75.49
C ASP A 176 113.42 32.91 74.70
N PHE A 177 113.03 33.09 73.43
CA PHE A 177 112.70 32.02 72.49
C PHE A 177 113.93 31.72 71.60
N CYS A 178 114.44 30.49 71.62
CA CYS A 178 115.58 30.06 70.79
C CYS A 178 115.15 28.93 69.82
N ASP A 179 115.43 29.09 68.53
CA ASP A 179 114.80 28.41 67.40
C ASP A 179 115.43 27.05 66.99
N THR A 180 116.21 26.41 67.86
CA THR A 180 116.83 25.11 67.55
C THR A 180 116.24 23.98 68.38
N THR A 181 115.69 23.01 67.67
CA THR A 181 114.97 21.83 68.13
C THR A 181 115.61 21.12 69.32
N HIS A 182 114.76 20.89 70.34
CA HIS A 182 114.94 20.07 71.53
C HIS A 182 115.57 20.77 72.74
N THR A 183 114.72 21.36 73.60
CA THR A 183 114.66 21.17 75.09
C THR A 183 114.15 22.42 75.82
N HIS A 184 112.84 22.78 75.80
CA HIS A 184 112.39 23.92 76.61
C HIS A 184 111.14 23.64 77.45
N SER A 185 111.27 23.92 78.75
CA SER A 185 110.39 23.50 79.85
C SER A 185 109.28 24.54 80.13
N PRO A 186 108.01 24.10 80.29
CA PRO A 186 106.83 24.95 80.47
C PRO A 186 106.64 25.55 81.88
N GLU A 187 107.54 25.32 82.84
CA GLU A 187 107.33 25.73 84.24
C GLU A 187 107.53 27.24 84.51
N SER A 188 108.32 27.97 83.70
CA SER A 188 108.50 29.42 83.88
C SER A 188 107.31 30.27 83.42
N LEU A 189 106.45 29.73 82.54
CA LEU A 189 105.25 30.40 82.01
C LEU A 189 104.07 30.34 83.00
N ILE A 190 104.11 29.42 83.96
CA ILE A 190 103.04 29.16 84.94
C ILE A 190 102.92 30.30 85.97
N ILE A 191 104.03 30.94 86.34
CA ILE A 191 104.03 32.06 87.29
C ILE A 191 103.34 33.29 86.68
N LYS A 192 103.52 33.52 85.37
CA LYS A 192 102.89 34.63 84.63
C LYS A 192 101.43 34.32 84.24
N ALA A 193 101.04 33.05 84.26
CA ALA A 193 99.65 32.61 84.10
C ALA A 193 98.75 32.91 85.32
N ALA A 194 99.32 33.16 86.50
CA ALA A 194 98.55 33.48 87.71
C ALA A 194 97.88 34.87 87.64
N GLU A 195 98.51 35.85 86.99
CA GLU A 195 97.93 37.19 86.76
C GLU A 195 96.78 37.16 85.73
N LEU A 196 96.82 36.23 84.78
CA LEU A 196 95.76 35.98 83.78
C LEU A 196 94.46 35.43 84.39
N VAL A 197 94.52 34.83 85.59
CA VAL A 197 93.35 34.26 86.28
C VAL A 197 92.30 35.31 86.69
N GLN A 198 92.72 36.55 86.96
CA GLN A 198 91.77 37.64 87.23
C GLN A 198 90.96 38.03 85.98
N GLU A 199 91.57 38.02 84.79
CA GLU A 199 90.89 38.31 83.51
C GLU A 199 89.92 37.18 83.09
N ILE A 200 90.21 35.94 83.47
CA ILE A 200 89.32 34.76 83.25
C ILE A 200 87.96 34.96 83.95
N SER A 201 87.93 35.60 85.12
CA SER A 201 86.68 35.85 85.83
C SER A 201 85.74 36.81 85.09
N ARG A 202 86.28 37.81 84.39
CA ARG A 202 85.51 38.74 83.55
C ARG A 202 84.98 38.05 82.29
N LEU A 203 85.80 37.21 81.67
CA LEU A 203 85.41 36.42 80.49
C LEU A 203 84.31 35.40 80.80
N LYS A 204 84.26 34.86 82.02
CA LYS A 204 83.22 33.91 82.44
C LYS A 204 81.81 34.52 82.43
N ASN A 205 81.66 35.76 82.85
CA ASN A 205 80.38 36.47 82.79
C ASN A 205 79.95 36.78 81.35
N LYS A 206 80.91 37.10 80.47
CA LYS A 206 80.63 37.28 79.04
C LYS A 206 80.22 35.94 78.37
N CYS A 207 80.81 34.83 78.80
CA CYS A 207 80.49 33.49 78.33
C CYS A 207 79.03 33.09 78.65
N LEU A 208 78.57 33.34 79.88
CA LEU A 208 77.17 33.07 80.29
C LEU A 208 76.17 33.81 79.39
N ASN A 209 76.37 35.11 79.16
CA ASN A 209 75.50 35.89 78.29
C ASN A 209 75.50 35.37 76.83
N THR A 210 76.64 34.90 76.34
CA THR A 210 76.69 34.28 75.00
C THR A 210 75.98 32.92 74.94
N THR A 211 75.99 32.16 76.03
CA THR A 211 75.26 30.89 76.12
C THR A 211 73.75 31.11 76.12
N GLU A 212 73.26 32.12 76.83
CA GLU A 212 71.84 32.49 76.83
C GLU A 212 71.37 33.03 75.46
N ASN A 213 72.21 33.80 74.78
CA ASN A 213 71.91 34.23 73.41
C ASN A 213 71.90 33.04 72.42
N LEU A 214 72.82 32.07 72.60
CA LEU A 214 72.85 30.87 71.77
C LEU A 214 71.59 30.03 71.95
N THR A 215 71.13 29.81 73.19
CA THR A 215 69.91 29.03 73.46
C THR A 215 68.66 29.73 72.91
N SER A 216 68.59 31.06 72.94
CA SER A 216 67.52 31.81 72.28
C SER A 216 67.53 31.60 70.76
N VAL A 217 68.71 31.71 70.13
CA VAL A 217 68.86 31.52 68.68
C VAL A 217 68.55 30.07 68.26
N GLU A 218 68.95 29.08 69.04
CA GLU A 218 68.58 27.68 68.81
C GLU A 218 67.06 27.44 68.87
N GLN A 219 66.37 28.15 69.77
CA GLN A 219 64.91 28.08 69.88
C GLN A 219 64.23 28.76 68.67
N ASP A 220 64.77 29.88 68.20
CA ASP A 220 64.30 30.55 66.98
C ASP A 220 64.51 29.67 65.74
N PHE A 221 65.67 29.01 65.62
CA PHE A 221 65.94 28.06 64.53
C PHE A 221 65.00 26.86 64.54
N ARG A 222 64.70 26.30 65.71
CA ARG A 222 63.67 25.24 65.84
C ARG A 222 62.30 25.74 65.37
N SER A 223 61.91 26.94 65.81
CA SER A 223 60.64 27.55 65.41
C SER A 223 60.56 27.79 63.89
N CYS A 224 61.66 28.25 63.28
CA CYS A 224 61.79 28.42 61.83
C CYS A 224 61.71 27.10 61.08
N ARG A 225 62.34 26.04 61.60
CA ARG A 225 62.26 24.70 61.03
C ARG A 225 60.82 24.16 61.06
N ASP A 226 60.13 24.28 62.18
CA ASP A 226 58.73 23.85 62.31
C ASP A 226 57.81 24.65 61.38
N ALA A 227 58.09 25.93 61.17
CA ALA A 227 57.38 26.75 60.18
C ALA A 227 57.64 26.28 58.74
N LEU A 228 58.88 25.90 58.41
CA LEU A 228 59.25 25.36 57.10
C LEU A 228 58.63 23.98 56.84
N GLU A 229 58.59 23.11 57.85
CA GLU A 229 57.94 21.79 57.76
C GLU A 229 56.43 21.95 57.49
N ARG A 230 55.76 22.88 58.20
CA ARG A 230 54.36 23.23 57.92
C ARG A 230 54.16 23.78 56.51
N ALA A 231 54.99 24.71 56.08
CA ALA A 231 54.91 25.26 54.72
C ALA A 231 55.11 24.21 53.63
N ASN A 232 55.99 23.22 53.85
CA ASN A 232 56.15 22.10 52.93
C ASN A 232 54.93 21.18 52.90
N ALA A 233 54.32 20.89 54.06
CA ALA A 233 53.08 20.10 54.12
C ALA A 233 51.93 20.80 53.37
N ASP A 234 51.81 22.12 53.53
CA ASP A 234 50.83 22.94 52.80
C ASP A 234 51.11 22.93 51.29
N LYS A 235 52.37 23.05 50.87
CA LYS A 235 52.78 22.94 49.46
C LYS A 235 52.37 21.60 48.87
N ASP A 236 52.62 20.50 49.58
CA ASP A 236 52.29 19.15 49.09
C ASP A 236 50.77 18.92 49.02
N MET A 237 50.01 19.51 49.95
CA MET A 237 48.55 19.51 49.90
C MET A 237 48.03 20.29 48.69
N LEU A 238 48.54 21.51 48.47
CA LEU A 238 48.18 22.36 47.32
C LEU A 238 48.57 21.70 46.00
N GLN A 239 49.72 21.02 45.96
CA GLN A 239 50.16 20.28 44.78
C GLN A 239 49.21 19.13 44.45
N ARG A 240 48.77 18.35 45.46
CA ARG A 240 47.75 17.31 45.28
C ARG A 240 46.41 17.89 44.80
N GLN A 241 45.98 19.02 45.36
CA GLN A 241 44.78 19.73 44.92
C GLN A 241 44.89 20.20 43.46
N LEU A 242 46.01 20.78 43.07
CA LEU A 242 46.27 21.22 41.70
C LEU A 242 46.23 20.03 40.72
N SER A 243 46.87 18.90 41.06
CA SER A 243 46.80 17.68 40.25
C SER A 243 45.37 17.18 40.08
N SER A 244 44.56 17.20 41.14
CA SER A 244 43.14 16.84 41.06
C SER A 244 42.34 17.79 40.17
N GLN A 245 42.61 19.11 40.23
CA GLN A 245 41.93 20.10 39.40
C GLN A 245 42.31 19.98 37.92
N ILE A 246 43.57 19.62 37.62
CA ILE A 246 44.01 19.35 36.24
C ILE A 246 43.24 18.16 35.66
N LEU A 247 43.13 17.06 36.39
CA LEU A 247 42.38 15.88 35.95
C LEU A 247 40.90 16.18 35.72
N GLU A 248 40.27 16.95 36.61
CA GLU A 248 38.88 17.37 36.43
C GLU A 248 38.71 18.29 35.20
N THR A 249 39.68 19.17 34.94
CA THR A 249 39.69 20.01 33.75
C THR A 249 39.80 19.17 32.46
N GLU A 250 40.63 18.13 32.47
CA GLU A 250 40.75 17.20 31.34
C GLU A 250 39.46 16.40 31.13
N ARG A 251 38.84 15.93 32.21
CA ARG A 251 37.52 15.26 32.18
C ARG A 251 36.45 16.16 31.56
N LEU A 252 36.38 17.42 31.99
CA LEU A 252 35.42 18.40 31.47
C LEU A 252 35.70 18.75 30.00
N LYS A 253 36.96 18.79 29.56
CA LYS A 253 37.32 18.97 28.14
C LYS A 253 36.83 17.79 27.29
N GLN A 254 37.05 16.56 27.75
CA GLN A 254 36.58 15.36 27.06
C GLN A 254 35.05 15.32 26.98
N GLU A 255 34.35 15.67 28.07
CA GLU A 255 32.90 15.76 28.11
C GLU A 255 32.38 16.84 27.13
N LYS A 256 33.03 18.00 27.06
CA LYS A 256 32.72 19.05 26.08
C LYS A 256 32.90 18.56 24.62
N GLU A 257 33.97 17.85 24.32
CA GLU A 257 34.21 17.30 22.98
C GLU A 257 33.15 16.25 22.61
N SER A 258 32.83 15.35 23.54
CA SER A 258 31.74 14.37 23.40
C SER A 258 30.40 15.05 23.10
N LEU A 259 30.02 16.05 23.90
CA LEU A 259 28.79 16.83 23.70
C LEU A 259 28.81 17.60 22.38
N SER A 260 29.97 18.13 21.97
CA SER A 260 30.10 18.81 20.68
C SER A 260 29.89 17.86 19.50
N VAL A 261 30.39 16.62 19.57
CA VAL A 261 30.16 15.61 18.54
C VAL A 261 28.69 15.22 18.50
N GLN A 262 28.07 14.99 19.66
CA GLN A 262 26.66 14.66 19.76
C GLN A 262 25.78 15.79 19.19
N ASN A 263 26.10 17.05 19.47
CA ASN A 263 25.38 18.19 18.92
C ASN A 263 25.45 18.22 17.38
N ARG A 264 26.61 17.95 16.78
CA ARG A 264 26.76 17.85 15.31
C ARG A 264 25.97 16.69 14.69
N VAL A 265 25.72 15.62 15.44
CA VAL A 265 24.85 14.52 14.98
C VAL A 265 23.40 14.99 15.00
N ILE A 266 22.96 15.58 16.11
CA ILE A 266 21.60 16.12 16.25
C ILE A 266 21.31 17.20 15.19
N GLU A 267 22.26 18.09 14.91
CA GLU A 267 22.12 19.11 13.86
C GLU A 267 21.93 18.51 12.46
N ARG A 268 22.63 17.41 12.15
CA ARG A 268 22.45 16.66 10.90
C ARG A 268 21.10 15.97 10.85
N GLU A 269 20.71 15.27 11.90
CA GLU A 269 19.39 14.64 12.00
C GLU A 269 18.24 15.66 11.88
N LEU A 270 18.40 16.84 12.49
CA LEU A 270 17.46 17.96 12.37
C LEU A 270 17.39 18.48 10.93
N HIS A 271 18.53 18.58 10.24
CA HIS A 271 18.57 18.99 8.84
C HIS A 271 17.85 17.96 7.94
N GLU A 272 18.13 16.67 8.09
CA GLU A 272 17.43 15.61 7.37
C GLU A 272 15.93 15.59 7.66
N ALA A 273 15.52 15.83 8.91
CA ALA A 273 14.11 15.93 9.28
C ALA A 273 13.42 17.12 8.59
N ARG A 274 14.10 18.26 8.48
CA ARG A 274 13.59 19.45 7.75
C ARG A 274 13.46 19.17 6.25
N GLU A 275 14.41 18.47 5.64
CA GLU A 275 14.32 18.08 4.23
C GLU A 275 13.16 17.10 3.99
N LYS A 276 13.01 16.09 4.86
CA LYS A 276 11.88 15.15 4.82
C LYS A 276 10.55 15.88 4.96
N LEU A 277 10.45 16.84 5.88
CA LEU A 277 9.25 17.66 6.05
C LEU A 277 8.94 18.51 4.80
N SER A 278 9.97 19.12 4.21
CA SER A 278 9.83 19.87 2.95
C SER A 278 9.34 18.98 1.80
N HIS A 279 9.88 17.77 1.67
CA HIS A 279 9.43 16.81 0.67
C HIS A 279 7.99 16.34 0.92
N CYS A 280 7.65 15.99 2.16
CA CYS A 280 6.27 15.65 2.54
C CYS A 280 5.30 16.79 2.27
N SER A 281 5.69 18.04 2.54
CA SER A 281 4.86 19.21 2.27
C SER A 281 4.62 19.41 0.76
N LYS A 282 5.66 19.25 -0.07
CA LYS A 282 5.50 19.31 -1.53
C LYS A 282 4.57 18.20 -2.03
N ASN A 283 4.75 16.97 -1.55
CA ASN A 283 3.89 15.85 -1.93
C ASN A 283 2.45 16.07 -1.47
N LEU A 284 2.24 16.62 -0.26
CA LEU A 284 0.91 16.97 0.24
C LEU A 284 0.23 18.02 -0.65
N ASN A 285 0.97 19.04 -1.11
CA ASN A 285 0.41 20.03 -2.04
C ASN A 285 -0.02 19.38 -3.35
N VAL A 286 0.81 18.50 -3.93
CA VAL A 286 0.44 17.75 -5.16
C VAL A 286 -0.82 16.90 -4.94
N VAL A 287 -0.90 16.19 -3.82
CA VAL A 287 -2.09 15.39 -3.48
C VAL A 287 -3.32 16.30 -3.29
N THR A 288 -3.15 17.45 -2.66
CA THR A 288 -4.22 18.43 -2.45
C THR A 288 -4.72 18.99 -3.78
N ASP A 289 -3.81 19.35 -4.69
CA ASP A 289 -4.16 19.83 -6.03
C ASP A 289 -4.90 18.75 -6.84
N ASN A 290 -4.45 17.50 -6.76
CA ASN A 290 -5.14 16.37 -7.38
C ASN A 290 -6.55 16.15 -6.81
N VAL A 291 -6.73 16.30 -5.48
CA VAL A 291 -8.05 16.22 -4.84
C VAL A 291 -8.95 17.34 -5.33
N ASN A 292 -8.46 18.58 -5.36
CA ASN A 292 -9.22 19.73 -5.85
C ASN A 292 -9.63 19.55 -7.33
N GLN A 293 -8.73 19.00 -8.16
CA GLN A 293 -9.02 18.68 -9.55
C GLN A 293 -10.08 17.58 -9.68
N ASN A 294 -9.99 16.53 -8.86
CA ASN A 294 -11.00 15.48 -8.82
C ASN A 294 -12.37 16.01 -8.35
N GLU A 295 -12.40 16.90 -7.35
CA GLU A 295 -13.65 17.56 -6.91
C GLU A 295 -14.28 18.38 -8.04
N ALA A 296 -13.48 19.14 -8.79
CA ALA A 296 -13.97 19.88 -9.95
C ALA A 296 -14.55 18.96 -11.03
N ILE A 297 -13.90 17.82 -11.31
CA ILE A 297 -14.41 16.81 -12.24
C ILE A 297 -15.73 16.20 -11.73
N ILE A 298 -15.82 15.90 -10.43
CA ILE A 298 -17.04 15.37 -9.82
C ILE A 298 -18.20 16.37 -9.95
N VAL A 299 -17.95 17.66 -9.71
CA VAL A 299 -18.97 18.71 -9.88
C VAL A 299 -19.42 18.78 -11.34
N GLN A 300 -18.51 18.74 -12.29
CA GLN A 300 -18.85 18.72 -13.72
C GLN A 300 -19.69 17.50 -14.09
N LEU A 301 -19.30 16.30 -13.64
CA LEU A 301 -20.03 15.07 -13.91
C LEU A 301 -21.45 15.09 -13.28
N LYS A 302 -21.61 15.71 -12.12
CA LYS A 302 -22.94 15.91 -11.50
C LYS A 302 -23.82 16.83 -12.35
N GLU A 303 -23.27 17.90 -12.91
CA GLU A 303 -24.04 18.80 -13.78
C GLU A 303 -24.39 18.13 -15.12
N ASP A 304 -23.45 17.38 -15.71
CA ASP A 304 -23.70 16.58 -16.92
C ASP A 304 -24.78 15.52 -16.70
N LEU A 305 -24.78 14.87 -15.52
CA LEU A 305 -25.82 13.92 -15.12
C LEU A 305 -27.18 14.62 -15.02
N ARG A 306 -27.24 15.79 -14.36
CA ARG A 306 -28.46 16.59 -14.22
C ARG A 306 -29.02 16.99 -15.58
N HIS A 307 -28.16 17.46 -16.50
CA HIS A 307 -28.57 17.78 -17.86
C HIS A 307 -29.09 16.57 -18.64
N ARG A 308 -28.49 15.38 -18.47
CA ARG A 308 -29.02 14.16 -19.08
C ARG A 308 -30.37 13.77 -18.49
N GLU A 309 -30.56 13.93 -17.19
CA GLU A 309 -31.81 13.62 -16.50
C GLU A 309 -32.94 14.57 -16.93
N GLU A 310 -32.66 15.87 -17.03
CA GLU A 310 -33.59 16.86 -17.61
C GLU A 310 -33.96 16.50 -19.06
N LYS A 311 -32.98 16.10 -19.88
CA LYS A 311 -33.23 15.68 -21.27
C LYS A 311 -34.09 14.42 -21.33
N TYR A 312 -33.84 13.44 -20.46
CA TYR A 312 -34.63 12.23 -20.36
C TYR A 312 -36.08 12.54 -19.94
N GLN A 313 -36.29 13.39 -18.94
CA GLN A 313 -37.63 13.82 -18.51
C GLN A 313 -38.39 14.53 -19.63
N ARG A 314 -37.72 15.40 -20.40
CA ARG A 314 -38.32 16.04 -21.58
C ARG A 314 -38.74 15.00 -22.62
N LEU A 315 -37.86 14.05 -22.97
CA LEU A 315 -38.16 12.99 -23.92
C LEU A 315 -39.32 12.09 -23.46
N GLN A 316 -39.36 11.77 -22.16
CA GLN A 316 -40.44 10.98 -21.56
C GLN A 316 -41.78 11.71 -21.63
N THR A 317 -41.76 13.04 -21.41
CA THR A 317 -42.95 13.89 -21.55
C THR A 317 -43.42 13.95 -23.00
N GLU A 318 -42.51 14.14 -23.96
CA GLU A 318 -42.83 14.13 -25.40
C GLU A 318 -43.40 12.78 -25.85
N PHE A 319 -42.82 11.68 -25.37
CA PHE A 319 -43.31 10.32 -25.65
C PHE A 319 -44.73 10.12 -25.12
N ARG A 320 -45.00 10.54 -23.87
CA ARG A 320 -46.34 10.49 -23.29
C ARG A 320 -47.34 11.33 -24.09
N ASN A 321 -46.99 12.57 -24.43
CA ASN A 321 -47.84 13.45 -25.25
C ASN A 321 -48.14 12.85 -26.63
N THR A 322 -47.18 12.13 -27.21
CA THR A 322 -47.36 11.43 -28.49
C THR A 322 -48.34 10.27 -28.35
N LEU A 323 -48.21 9.45 -27.29
CA LEU A 323 -49.17 8.38 -26.99
C LEU A 323 -50.57 8.93 -26.74
N GLU A 324 -50.68 10.03 -25.99
CA GLU A 324 -51.95 10.74 -25.77
C GLU A 324 -52.57 11.21 -27.09
N SER A 325 -51.78 11.83 -27.97
CA SER A 325 -52.25 12.29 -29.28
C SER A 325 -52.76 11.13 -30.14
N ILE A 326 -52.04 10.00 -30.17
CA ILE A 326 -52.47 8.80 -30.92
C ILE A 326 -53.74 8.20 -30.32
N ALA A 327 -53.84 8.11 -28.99
CA ALA A 327 -55.01 7.59 -28.31
C ALA A 327 -56.26 8.45 -28.55
N ILE A 328 -56.12 9.78 -28.58
CA ILE A 328 -57.20 10.70 -28.95
C ILE A 328 -57.67 10.45 -30.38
N LEU A 329 -56.75 10.32 -31.34
CA LEU A 329 -57.10 10.06 -32.75
C LEU A 329 -57.80 8.71 -32.98
N LEU A 330 -57.48 7.70 -32.18
CA LEU A 330 -58.09 6.37 -32.25
C LEU A 330 -59.39 6.26 -31.44
N SER A 331 -59.66 7.23 -30.56
CA SER A 331 -60.89 7.31 -29.80
C SER A 331 -62.03 7.81 -30.68
N LEU A 332 -63.22 7.25 -30.43
CA LEU A 332 -64.47 7.62 -31.07
C LEU A 332 -65.47 8.04 -29.98
N PRO A 333 -66.55 8.77 -30.30
CA PRO A 333 -67.58 9.13 -29.33
C PRO A 333 -68.16 7.92 -28.58
N THR A 334 -68.17 6.74 -29.21
CA THR A 334 -68.68 5.49 -28.64
C THR A 334 -67.61 4.63 -27.98
N ARG A 335 -66.31 4.99 -28.11
CA ARG A 335 -65.21 4.22 -27.54
C ARG A 335 -63.98 5.08 -27.26
N PHE A 336 -63.63 5.15 -25.99
CA PHE A 336 -62.40 5.76 -25.53
C PHE A 336 -61.21 4.79 -25.62
N VAL A 337 -60.04 5.31 -25.99
CA VAL A 337 -58.76 4.60 -26.00
C VAL A 337 -57.83 5.31 -25.04
N GLU A 338 -57.30 4.58 -24.06
CA GLU A 338 -56.30 5.12 -23.14
C GLU A 338 -54.95 5.34 -23.83
N ALA A 339 -54.19 6.34 -23.36
CA ALA A 339 -52.86 6.72 -23.84
C ALA A 339 -51.75 5.73 -23.44
N HIS A 340 -52.01 4.44 -23.60
CA HIS A 340 -51.08 3.36 -23.33
C HIS A 340 -50.79 2.59 -24.61
N GLU A 341 -49.53 2.20 -24.82
CA GLU A 341 -49.11 1.47 -26.01
C GLU A 341 -49.92 0.19 -26.28
N SER A 342 -50.27 -0.59 -25.26
CA SER A 342 -51.04 -1.84 -25.41
C SER A 342 -52.45 -1.57 -25.91
N THR A 343 -53.18 -0.62 -25.29
CA THR A 343 -54.55 -0.26 -25.64
C THR A 343 -54.64 0.35 -27.04
N ILE A 344 -53.66 1.20 -27.41
CA ILE A 344 -53.52 1.74 -28.76
C ILE A 344 -53.34 0.62 -29.78
N LYS A 345 -52.42 -0.33 -29.52
CA LYS A 345 -52.16 -1.47 -30.42
C LYS A 345 -53.37 -2.38 -30.57
N ASP A 346 -54.09 -2.65 -29.48
CA ASP A 346 -55.31 -3.46 -29.51
C ASP A 346 -56.38 -2.78 -30.37
N ARG A 347 -56.58 -1.46 -30.23
CA ARG A 347 -57.53 -0.72 -31.06
C ARG A 347 -57.16 -0.73 -32.55
N ILE A 348 -55.89 -0.56 -32.88
CA ILE A 348 -55.41 -0.64 -34.27
C ILE A 348 -55.69 -2.03 -34.84
N ARG A 349 -55.40 -3.11 -34.09
CA ARG A 349 -55.67 -4.48 -34.52
C ARG A 349 -57.16 -4.71 -34.80
N GLU A 350 -58.04 -4.16 -33.98
CA GLU A 350 -59.48 -4.26 -34.20
C GLU A 350 -59.94 -3.50 -35.44
N ILE A 351 -59.50 -2.24 -35.63
CA ILE A 351 -59.82 -1.46 -36.84
C ILE A 351 -59.36 -2.21 -38.10
N LEU A 352 -58.18 -2.84 -38.06
CA LEU A 352 -57.69 -3.66 -39.17
C LEU A 352 -58.57 -4.88 -39.43
N SER A 353 -59.07 -5.54 -38.38
CA SER A 353 -60.02 -6.66 -38.50
C SER A 353 -61.34 -6.20 -39.14
N ASP A 354 -61.94 -5.13 -38.60
CA ASP A 354 -63.18 -4.56 -39.14
C ASP A 354 -63.04 -4.18 -40.63
N ASN A 355 -61.88 -3.63 -41.00
CA ASN A 355 -61.61 -3.24 -42.38
C ASN A 355 -61.45 -4.46 -43.30
N LYS A 356 -60.85 -5.55 -42.79
CA LYS A 356 -60.78 -6.82 -43.50
C LYS A 356 -62.17 -7.41 -43.73
N ASP A 357 -63.02 -7.39 -42.71
CA ASP A 357 -64.40 -7.88 -42.81
C ASP A 357 -65.23 -7.04 -43.79
N LYS A 358 -65.09 -5.71 -43.75
CA LYS A 358 -65.69 -4.81 -44.74
C LYS A 358 -65.18 -5.05 -46.15
N SER A 359 -63.88 -5.32 -46.32
CA SER A 359 -63.32 -5.68 -47.63
C SER A 359 -63.95 -6.95 -48.18
N VAL A 360 -64.07 -7.99 -47.36
CA VAL A 360 -64.76 -9.24 -47.73
C VAL A 360 -66.23 -8.97 -48.09
N GLN A 361 -66.90 -8.10 -47.36
CA GLN A 361 -68.27 -7.71 -47.67
C GLN A 361 -68.39 -6.95 -49.00
N ILE A 362 -67.44 -6.05 -49.30
CA ILE A 362 -67.37 -5.33 -50.58
C ILE A 362 -67.16 -6.31 -51.73
N ASP A 363 -66.25 -7.28 -51.57
CA ASP A 363 -66.00 -8.29 -52.61
C ASP A 363 -67.25 -9.16 -52.83
N ALA A 364 -67.95 -9.56 -51.77
CA ALA A 364 -69.24 -10.26 -51.89
C ALA A 364 -70.31 -9.41 -52.61
N LEU A 365 -70.36 -8.10 -52.37
CA LEU A 365 -71.26 -7.19 -53.10
C LEU A 365 -70.86 -7.02 -54.56
N ARG A 366 -69.55 -6.98 -54.87
CA ARG A 366 -69.05 -6.96 -56.25
C ARG A 366 -69.42 -8.23 -57.01
N ASP A 367 -69.32 -9.39 -56.36
CA ASP A 367 -69.73 -10.67 -56.95
C ASP A 367 -71.23 -10.69 -57.24
N LYS A 368 -72.06 -10.22 -56.29
CA LYS A 368 -73.50 -10.07 -56.51
C LYS A 368 -73.82 -9.12 -57.66
N LEU A 369 -73.15 -7.97 -57.72
CA LEU A 369 -73.32 -7.00 -58.80
C LEU A 369 -72.94 -7.62 -60.16
N SER A 370 -71.86 -8.40 -60.21
CA SER A 370 -71.44 -9.14 -61.40
C SER A 370 -72.50 -10.15 -61.85
N MET A 371 -73.08 -10.92 -60.92
CA MET A 371 -74.16 -11.86 -61.22
C MET A 371 -75.41 -11.15 -61.76
N GLU A 372 -75.86 -10.08 -61.10
CA GLU A 372 -76.99 -9.27 -61.55
C GLU A 372 -76.73 -8.64 -62.93
N SER A 373 -75.51 -8.14 -63.17
CA SER A 373 -75.12 -7.61 -64.48
C SER A 373 -75.13 -8.69 -65.56
N GLN A 374 -74.71 -9.92 -65.24
CA GLN A 374 -74.77 -11.04 -66.19
C GLN A 374 -76.23 -11.45 -66.47
N GLN A 375 -77.08 -11.44 -65.45
CA GLN A 375 -78.51 -11.71 -65.59
C GLN A 375 -79.19 -10.64 -66.45
N LEU A 376 -78.91 -9.36 -66.21
CA LEU A 376 -79.41 -8.26 -67.02
C LEU A 376 -78.98 -8.39 -68.49
N SER A 377 -77.71 -8.70 -68.74
CA SER A 377 -77.18 -8.95 -70.09
C SER A 377 -77.92 -10.09 -70.80
N ARG A 378 -78.19 -11.21 -70.11
CA ARG A 378 -79.01 -12.30 -70.66
C ARG A 378 -80.44 -11.85 -70.98
N THR A 379 -81.07 -11.08 -70.10
CA THR A 379 -82.44 -10.57 -70.33
C THR A 379 -82.48 -9.58 -71.49
N ALA A 380 -81.48 -8.70 -71.62
CA ALA A 380 -81.35 -7.79 -72.75
C ALA A 380 -81.19 -8.56 -74.07
N HIS A 381 -80.37 -9.62 -74.09
CA HIS A 381 -80.21 -10.46 -75.28
C HIS A 381 -81.52 -11.16 -75.69
N LEU A 382 -82.26 -11.70 -74.71
CA LEU A 382 -83.59 -12.29 -74.97
C LEU A 382 -84.59 -11.24 -75.48
N HIS A 383 -84.54 -10.02 -74.94
CA HIS A 383 -85.38 -8.91 -75.40
C HIS A 383 -85.05 -8.48 -76.84
N ASP A 384 -83.77 -8.36 -77.19
CA ASP A 384 -83.33 -8.08 -78.57
C ASP A 384 -83.78 -9.17 -79.54
N GLN A 385 -83.68 -10.45 -79.13
CA GLN A 385 -84.16 -11.58 -79.92
C GLN A 385 -85.69 -11.51 -80.14
N ALA A 386 -86.45 -11.23 -79.09
CA ALA A 386 -87.90 -11.05 -79.17
C ALA A 386 -88.27 -9.87 -80.09
N THR A 387 -87.58 -8.74 -79.95
CA THR A 387 -87.78 -7.54 -80.77
C THR A 387 -87.48 -7.80 -82.24
N THR A 388 -86.39 -8.51 -82.53
CA THR A 388 -86.06 -8.94 -83.90
C THR A 388 -87.15 -9.83 -84.50
N ARG A 389 -87.70 -10.75 -83.69
CA ARG A 389 -88.80 -11.62 -84.11
C ARG A 389 -90.09 -10.83 -84.38
N VAL A 390 -90.42 -9.86 -83.54
CA VAL A 390 -91.55 -8.94 -83.78
C VAL A 390 -91.36 -8.20 -85.09
N ARG A 391 -90.17 -7.63 -85.35
CA ARG A 391 -89.88 -6.92 -86.59
C ARG A 391 -90.05 -7.80 -87.84
N ILE A 392 -89.60 -9.05 -87.79
CA ILE A 392 -89.80 -10.01 -88.90
C ILE A 392 -91.30 -10.24 -89.14
N LEU A 393 -92.08 -10.44 -88.08
CA LEU A 393 -93.53 -10.63 -88.19
C LEU A 393 -94.25 -9.37 -88.70
N GLU A 394 -93.79 -8.17 -88.33
CA GLU A 394 -94.29 -6.91 -88.87
C GLU A 394 -93.98 -6.76 -90.37
N ASP A 395 -92.78 -7.12 -90.81
CA ASP A 395 -92.40 -7.12 -92.22
C ASP A 395 -93.25 -8.12 -93.03
N GLU A 396 -93.49 -9.32 -92.49
CA GLU A 396 -94.40 -10.33 -93.08
C GLU A 396 -95.83 -9.81 -93.16
N ARG A 397 -96.34 -9.15 -92.10
CA ARG A 397 -97.66 -8.51 -92.08
C ARG A 397 -97.77 -7.44 -93.17
N ASN A 398 -96.79 -6.55 -93.26
CA ASN A 398 -96.75 -5.49 -94.28
C ASN A 398 -96.71 -6.09 -95.70
N MET A 399 -95.96 -7.17 -95.91
CA MET A 399 -95.91 -7.88 -97.20
C MET A 399 -97.29 -8.49 -97.56
N LEU A 400 -97.95 -9.13 -96.59
CA LEU A 400 -99.27 -9.71 -96.77
C LEU A 400 -100.33 -8.63 -97.02
N GLU A 401 -100.30 -7.53 -96.28
CA GLU A 401 -101.16 -6.36 -96.52
C GLU A 401 -100.97 -5.79 -97.93
N GLY A 402 -99.72 -5.68 -98.40
CA GLY A 402 -99.43 -5.26 -99.77
C GLY A 402 -99.97 -6.22 -100.82
N LYS A 403 -99.90 -7.54 -100.58
CA LYS A 403 -100.52 -8.55 -101.46
C LYS A 403 -102.03 -8.42 -101.48
N VAL A 404 -102.67 -8.21 -100.34
CA VAL A 404 -104.12 -7.99 -100.24
C VAL A 404 -104.52 -6.76 -101.03
N HIS A 405 -103.88 -5.60 -100.81
CA HIS A 405 -104.17 -4.38 -101.57
C HIS A 405 -103.99 -4.58 -103.08
N LYS A 406 -102.97 -5.32 -103.50
CA LYS A 406 -102.76 -5.64 -104.92
C LYS A 406 -103.91 -6.48 -105.47
N LEU A 407 -104.33 -7.54 -104.78
CA LEU A 407 -105.46 -8.37 -105.19
C LEU A 407 -106.77 -7.59 -105.21
N GLU A 408 -107.01 -6.70 -104.25
CA GLU A 408 -108.16 -5.79 -104.23
C GLU A 408 -108.13 -4.85 -105.45
N SER A 409 -106.96 -4.32 -105.81
CA SER A 409 -106.81 -3.47 -107.01
C SER A 409 -107.05 -4.23 -108.31
N GLU A 410 -106.56 -5.47 -108.40
CA GLU A 410 -106.77 -6.36 -109.55
C GLU A 410 -108.25 -6.73 -109.68
N LEU A 411 -108.93 -7.04 -108.56
CA LEU A 411 -110.36 -7.31 -108.53
C LEU A 411 -111.16 -6.11 -109.02
N ASN A 412 -110.89 -4.91 -108.48
CA ASN A 412 -111.53 -3.67 -108.93
C ASN A 412 -111.31 -3.42 -110.44
N ALA A 413 -110.10 -3.69 -110.96
CA ALA A 413 -109.81 -3.57 -112.38
C ALA A 413 -110.61 -4.58 -113.22
N VAL A 414 -110.79 -5.81 -112.74
CA VAL A 414 -111.63 -6.84 -113.37
C VAL A 414 -113.11 -6.42 -113.35
N GLU A 415 -113.59 -5.86 -112.24
CA GLU A 415 -114.97 -5.37 -112.15
C GLU A 415 -115.23 -4.21 -113.14
N LEU A 416 -114.30 -3.24 -113.20
CA LEU A 416 -114.35 -2.16 -114.18
C LEU A 416 -114.32 -2.68 -115.63
N CYS A 417 -113.45 -3.66 -115.92
CA CYS A 417 -113.37 -4.31 -117.24
C CYS A 417 -114.66 -5.06 -117.59
N ARG A 418 -115.29 -5.73 -116.61
CA ARG A 418 -116.57 -6.42 -116.81
C ARG A 418 -117.69 -5.42 -117.14
N ASP A 419 -117.72 -4.28 -116.47
CA ASP A 419 -118.72 -3.25 -116.73
C ASP A 419 -118.46 -2.51 -118.05
N SER A 420 -117.20 -2.28 -118.43
CA SER A 420 -116.86 -1.77 -119.77
C SER A 420 -117.27 -2.76 -120.86
N LEU A 421 -117.00 -4.06 -120.69
CA LEU A 421 -117.41 -5.10 -121.64
C LEU A 421 -118.94 -5.24 -121.76
N ARG A 422 -119.69 -5.06 -120.68
CA ARG A 422 -121.17 -4.99 -120.74
C ARG A 422 -121.64 -3.80 -121.57
N LYS A 423 -121.00 -2.65 -121.39
CA LYS A 423 -121.29 -1.43 -122.16
C LYS A 423 -120.93 -1.62 -123.63
N ASP A 424 -119.78 -2.23 -123.92
CA ASP A 424 -119.33 -2.52 -125.29
C ASP A 424 -120.22 -3.54 -125.97
N LYS A 425 -120.69 -4.58 -125.27
CA LYS A 425 -121.67 -5.53 -125.82
C LYS A 425 -122.95 -4.80 -126.26
N ALA A 426 -123.47 -3.88 -125.44
CA ALA A 426 -124.63 -3.08 -125.82
C ALA A 426 -124.35 -2.19 -127.04
N ASN A 427 -123.17 -1.56 -127.10
CA ASN A 427 -122.74 -0.74 -128.23
C ASN A 427 -122.52 -1.56 -129.52
N PHE A 428 -121.97 -2.78 -129.40
CA PHE A 428 -121.64 -3.65 -130.53
C PHE A 428 -122.91 -4.20 -131.20
N VAL A 429 -123.94 -4.54 -130.42
CA VAL A 429 -125.26 -4.89 -130.96
C VAL A 429 -125.85 -3.73 -131.77
N ALA A 430 -125.80 -2.50 -131.23
CA ALA A 430 -126.25 -1.31 -131.95
C ALA A 430 -125.39 -0.98 -133.20
N PHE A 431 -124.08 -1.25 -133.15
CA PHE A 431 -123.18 -1.05 -134.28
C PHE A 431 -123.41 -2.08 -135.39
N LEU A 432 -123.60 -3.36 -135.08
CA LEU A 432 -123.90 -4.39 -136.07
C LEU A 432 -125.18 -4.05 -136.85
N GLU A 433 -126.23 -3.61 -136.16
CA GLU A 433 -127.46 -3.11 -136.80
C GLU A 433 -127.20 -1.93 -137.75
N ARG A 434 -126.16 -1.13 -137.51
CA ARG A 434 -125.78 0.01 -138.37
C ARG A 434 -124.81 -0.38 -139.48
N LEU A 435 -123.89 -1.32 -139.23
CA LEU A 435 -122.93 -1.82 -140.19
C LEU A 435 -123.60 -2.71 -141.24
N SER A 436 -124.64 -3.48 -140.86
CA SER A 436 -125.58 -4.12 -141.79
C SER A 436 -126.15 -3.10 -142.79
N ARG A 437 -126.62 -1.97 -142.26
CA ARG A 437 -127.18 -0.85 -143.03
C ARG A 437 -126.22 -0.20 -143.98
N THR A 438 -124.96 -0.14 -143.58
CA THR A 438 -123.92 0.53 -144.36
C THR A 438 -123.32 -0.39 -145.43
N LEU A 439 -123.38 -1.71 -145.22
CA LEU A 439 -122.90 -2.70 -146.17
C LEU A 439 -124.03 -3.23 -147.10
N ASN A 440 -125.23 -2.62 -147.08
CA ASN A 440 -126.44 -3.00 -147.84
C ASN A 440 -126.89 -4.47 -147.59
N MET A 441 -126.87 -4.93 -146.34
CA MET A 441 -127.23 -6.31 -145.95
C MET A 441 -128.50 -6.40 -145.08
N ASP A 442 -129.39 -5.40 -145.18
CA ASP A 442 -130.48 -5.15 -144.22
C ASP A 442 -131.70 -6.06 -144.30
N GLU A 443 -132.12 -6.45 -145.51
CA GLU A 443 -133.35 -7.24 -145.69
C GLU A 443 -133.14 -8.74 -145.43
N LEU A 444 -131.88 -9.22 -145.39
CA LEU A 444 -131.56 -10.63 -145.12
C LEU A 444 -131.31 -10.95 -143.63
N THR A 445 -131.19 -9.93 -142.76
CA THR A 445 -130.70 -10.12 -141.39
C THR A 445 -131.79 -10.07 -140.31
N GLN A 446 -133.07 -9.94 -140.68
CA GLN A 446 -134.17 -9.75 -139.72
C GLN A 446 -134.71 -11.05 -139.09
N ASP A 447 -134.45 -12.22 -139.69
CA ASP A 447 -134.87 -13.55 -139.19
C ASP A 447 -133.69 -14.46 -138.77
N VAL A 448 -132.49 -13.90 -138.62
CA VAL A 448 -131.27 -14.66 -138.26
C VAL A 448 -130.61 -14.07 -137.03
N GLY A 449 -130.37 -14.88 -135.99
CA GLY A 449 -129.80 -14.44 -134.71
C GLY A 449 -128.43 -13.77 -134.82
N ILE A 450 -128.09 -12.90 -133.85
CA ILE A 450 -126.90 -12.03 -133.81
C ILE A 450 -125.59 -12.77 -134.15
N GLU A 451 -125.47 -14.06 -133.83
CA GLU A 451 -124.28 -14.87 -134.11
C GLU A 451 -123.97 -14.99 -135.61
N LEU A 452 -124.97 -15.15 -136.48
CA LEU A 452 -124.77 -15.27 -137.93
C LEU A 452 -124.62 -13.92 -138.65
N HIS A 453 -124.84 -12.81 -137.92
CA HIS A 453 -124.68 -11.46 -138.44
C HIS A 453 -123.21 -11.10 -138.68
N THR A 454 -122.31 -11.62 -137.85
CA THR A 454 -120.88 -11.28 -137.80
C THR A 454 -120.06 -11.98 -138.90
N ASP A 455 -120.33 -13.26 -139.15
CA ASP A 455 -119.57 -14.07 -140.13
C ASP A 455 -119.71 -13.55 -141.57
N SER A 456 -120.88 -13.00 -141.89
CA SER A 456 -121.15 -12.39 -143.20
C SER A 456 -120.33 -11.11 -143.46
N ILE A 457 -119.90 -10.43 -142.40
CA ILE A 457 -119.12 -9.18 -142.45
C ILE A 457 -117.61 -9.48 -142.42
N ILE A 458 -117.20 -10.53 -141.71
CA ILE A 458 -115.78 -10.91 -141.50
C ILE A 458 -115.09 -11.42 -142.77
N HIS A 459 -115.76 -12.17 -143.64
CA HIS A 459 -115.18 -12.61 -144.93
C HIS A 459 -114.71 -11.44 -145.82
N ARG A 460 -115.23 -10.23 -145.57
CA ARG A 460 -114.85 -9.02 -146.30
C ARG A 460 -113.59 -8.33 -145.77
N ALA A 461 -113.24 -8.57 -144.51
CA ALA A 461 -112.10 -7.91 -143.83
C ALA A 461 -110.79 -8.72 -143.90
N GLU A 462 -110.88 -10.05 -144.03
CA GLU A 462 -109.72 -10.96 -144.07
C GLU A 462 -108.83 -10.80 -145.32
N GLN A 463 -109.28 -10.10 -146.35
CA GLN A 463 -108.45 -9.77 -147.52
C GLN A 463 -107.29 -8.82 -147.23
N LEU A 464 -107.26 -8.11 -146.09
CA LEU A 464 -106.44 -6.89 -145.94
C LEU A 464 -105.19 -7.01 -145.05
N ALA A 465 -104.93 -8.08 -144.31
CA ALA A 465 -103.95 -8.02 -143.20
C ALA A 465 -102.91 -9.15 -143.16
N ARG A 466 -101.92 -9.17 -144.06
CA ARG A 466 -100.97 -10.32 -144.17
C ARG A 466 -99.46 -10.07 -144.31
N LEU A 467 -98.86 -8.96 -143.86
CA LEU A 467 -97.39 -8.81 -143.96
C LEU A 467 -96.69 -8.15 -142.75
N GLU A 468 -95.80 -8.95 -142.15
CA GLU A 468 -94.46 -8.61 -141.63
C GLU A 468 -94.17 -8.43 -140.12
N SER A 469 -93.01 -9.01 -139.76
CA SER A 469 -92.47 -9.40 -138.45
C SER A 469 -90.96 -9.04 -138.41
N ASP A 470 -90.51 -8.61 -137.24
CA ASP A 470 -89.19 -8.77 -136.57
C ASP A 470 -87.83 -8.40 -137.23
N LYS A 471 -86.89 -7.90 -136.38
CA LYS A 471 -85.52 -8.46 -136.19
C LYS A 471 -84.62 -7.70 -135.18
N ILE A 472 -83.66 -8.46 -134.61
CA ILE A 472 -82.23 -8.20 -134.24
C ILE A 472 -81.81 -8.27 -132.74
N VAL A 473 -80.69 -9.00 -132.50
CA VAL A 473 -79.84 -9.13 -131.27
C VAL A 473 -78.34 -9.07 -131.66
N ASP A 474 -77.45 -8.46 -130.84
CA ASP A 474 -76.17 -9.06 -130.31
C ASP A 474 -75.17 -8.10 -129.56
N LYS A 475 -74.38 -8.63 -128.57
CA LYS A 475 -72.92 -8.36 -128.25
C LYS A 475 -72.38 -8.95 -126.90
N THR A 476 -71.34 -9.81 -126.94
CA THR A 476 -70.67 -10.46 -125.77
C THR A 476 -69.13 -10.55 -125.90
N ALA A 477 -68.39 -9.45 -125.71
CA ALA A 477 -66.90 -9.48 -125.81
C ALA A 477 -66.10 -8.73 -124.73
N VAL A 478 -66.74 -7.94 -123.84
CA VAL A 478 -66.02 -7.01 -122.91
C VAL A 478 -65.56 -7.69 -121.60
N VAL A 479 -66.11 -8.85 -121.24
CA VAL A 479 -65.99 -9.40 -119.89
C VAL A 479 -64.59 -9.96 -119.54
N TYR A 480 -63.78 -10.38 -120.51
CA TYR A 480 -62.59 -11.21 -120.22
C TYR A 480 -61.29 -10.43 -119.86
N GLN A 481 -61.17 -9.15 -120.21
CA GLN A 481 -59.93 -8.38 -119.96
C GLN A 481 -59.76 -7.89 -118.51
N LEU A 482 -60.85 -7.72 -117.76
CA LEU A 482 -60.83 -7.12 -116.42
C LEU A 482 -60.32 -8.09 -115.33
N GLN A 483 -60.42 -9.40 -115.54
CA GLN A 483 -60.11 -10.40 -114.50
C GLN A 483 -58.59 -10.61 -114.27
N ARG A 484 -57.72 -10.30 -115.24
CA ARG A 484 -56.27 -10.58 -115.15
C ARG A 484 -55.49 -9.56 -114.31
N ARG A 485 -55.96 -8.32 -114.21
CA ARG A 485 -55.27 -7.20 -113.52
C ARG A 485 -55.35 -7.31 -111.98
N ILE A 486 -56.43 -7.89 -111.45
CA ILE A 486 -56.71 -7.99 -110.01
C ILE A 486 -55.75 -8.94 -109.28
N ARG A 487 -55.24 -9.97 -109.97
CA ARG A 487 -54.39 -11.00 -109.35
C ARG A 487 -52.99 -10.49 -108.96
N ILE A 488 -52.38 -9.65 -109.79
CA ILE A 488 -50.99 -9.18 -109.59
C ILE A 488 -50.87 -8.19 -108.41
N LEU A 489 -51.90 -7.37 -108.17
CA LEU A 489 -51.88 -6.37 -107.10
C LEU A 489 -51.97 -6.99 -105.69
N ARG A 490 -52.57 -8.19 -105.55
CA ARG A 490 -52.66 -8.88 -104.24
C ARG A 490 -51.31 -9.42 -103.75
N GLU A 491 -50.47 -9.92 -104.65
CA GLU A 491 -49.17 -10.51 -104.29
C GLU A 491 -48.15 -9.46 -103.81
N GLN A 492 -48.24 -8.21 -104.29
CA GLN A 492 -47.36 -7.13 -103.82
C GLN A 492 -47.68 -6.65 -102.40
N MET A 493 -48.95 -6.71 -101.99
CA MET A 493 -49.39 -6.27 -100.66
C MET A 493 -48.87 -7.21 -99.56
N GLN A 494 -48.97 -8.53 -99.77
CA GLN A 494 -48.51 -9.53 -98.79
C GLN A 494 -47.00 -9.46 -98.47
N ARG A 495 -46.16 -9.02 -99.42
CA ARG A 495 -44.72 -8.87 -99.18
C ARG A 495 -44.39 -7.69 -98.26
N LYS A 496 -45.19 -6.62 -98.30
CA LYS A 496 -44.98 -5.45 -97.43
C LYS A 496 -45.41 -5.71 -95.99
N ASP A 497 -46.47 -6.49 -95.78
CA ASP A 497 -46.93 -6.88 -94.45
C ASP A 497 -45.85 -7.67 -93.69
N LEU A 498 -45.23 -8.65 -94.36
CA LEU A 498 -44.15 -9.46 -93.77
C LEU A 498 -42.94 -8.61 -93.30
N HIS A 499 -42.62 -7.54 -94.03
CA HIS A 499 -41.47 -6.69 -93.70
C HIS A 499 -41.75 -5.80 -92.48
N LEU A 500 -43.00 -5.35 -92.34
CA LEU A 500 -43.47 -4.57 -91.20
C LEU A 500 -43.42 -5.37 -89.89
N ASP A 501 -43.83 -6.63 -89.93
CA ASP A 501 -43.80 -7.51 -88.76
C ASP A 501 -42.36 -7.80 -88.28
N LEU A 502 -41.41 -7.96 -89.21
CA LEU A 502 -39.99 -8.13 -88.89
C LEU A 502 -39.40 -6.90 -88.18
N LEU A 503 -39.77 -5.69 -88.61
CA LEU A 503 -39.32 -4.44 -87.98
C LEU A 503 -39.88 -4.26 -86.57
N ARG A 504 -41.17 -4.55 -86.37
CA ARG A 504 -41.81 -4.49 -85.03
C ARG A 504 -41.15 -5.44 -84.05
N ARG A 505 -40.80 -6.65 -84.50
CA ARG A 505 -40.12 -7.65 -83.66
C ARG A 505 -38.71 -7.22 -83.29
N LYS A 506 -37.95 -6.63 -84.23
CA LYS A 506 -36.64 -6.03 -83.92
C LYS A 506 -36.73 -4.88 -82.94
N LEU A 507 -37.72 -4.00 -83.09
CA LEU A 507 -37.94 -2.87 -82.18
C LEU A 507 -38.26 -3.36 -80.76
N SER A 508 -39.15 -4.32 -80.61
CA SER A 508 -39.51 -4.93 -79.32
C SER A 508 -38.29 -5.55 -78.62
N ILE A 509 -37.46 -6.31 -79.34
CA ILE A 509 -36.22 -6.89 -78.78
C ILE A 509 -35.24 -5.79 -78.34
N GLN A 510 -35.16 -4.69 -79.07
CA GLN A 510 -34.27 -3.58 -78.74
C GLN A 510 -34.74 -2.78 -77.51
N GLU A 511 -36.05 -2.57 -77.37
CA GLU A 511 -36.68 -1.96 -76.20
C GLU A 511 -36.47 -2.83 -74.95
N GLU A 512 -36.69 -4.13 -75.05
CA GLU A 512 -36.45 -5.13 -74.00
C GLU A 512 -34.97 -5.10 -73.54
N SER A 513 -34.03 -5.11 -74.50
CA SER A 513 -32.59 -5.03 -74.22
C SER A 513 -32.21 -3.72 -73.51
N SER A 514 -32.86 -2.60 -73.82
CA SER A 514 -32.63 -1.32 -73.14
C SER A 514 -33.13 -1.34 -71.68
N ARG A 515 -34.29 -1.95 -71.42
CA ARG A 515 -34.86 -2.10 -70.07
C ARG A 515 -34.00 -2.99 -69.20
N VAL A 516 -33.55 -4.14 -69.72
CA VAL A 516 -32.66 -5.04 -68.98
C VAL A 516 -31.36 -4.34 -68.59
N ARG A 517 -30.75 -3.56 -69.50
CA ARG A 517 -29.55 -2.77 -69.18
C ARG A 517 -29.77 -1.75 -68.07
N THR A 518 -30.92 -1.09 -68.03
CA THR A 518 -31.24 -0.10 -66.98
C THR A 518 -31.45 -0.75 -65.62
N VAL A 519 -32.10 -1.91 -65.57
CA VAL A 519 -32.27 -2.69 -64.32
C VAL A 519 -30.92 -3.17 -63.80
N LEU A 520 -30.07 -3.76 -64.65
CA LEU A 520 -28.75 -4.24 -64.24
C LEU A 520 -27.84 -3.09 -63.76
N GLN A 521 -27.95 -1.90 -64.36
CA GLN A 521 -27.22 -0.72 -63.89
C GLN A 521 -27.70 -0.27 -62.51
N ALA A 522 -29.02 -0.25 -62.26
CA ALA A 522 -29.58 0.09 -60.95
C ALA A 522 -29.16 -0.92 -59.86
N GLU A 523 -29.19 -2.22 -60.15
CA GLU A 523 -28.73 -3.27 -59.22
C GLU A 523 -27.24 -3.13 -58.89
N ARG A 524 -26.41 -2.80 -59.89
CA ARG A 524 -24.98 -2.52 -59.70
C ARG A 524 -24.76 -1.31 -58.78
N ASP A 525 -25.47 -0.21 -59.03
CA ASP A 525 -25.34 1.01 -58.24
C ASP A 525 -25.79 0.79 -56.78
N GLU A 526 -26.85 0.01 -56.57
CA GLU A 526 -27.28 -0.45 -55.25
C GLU A 526 -26.23 -1.33 -54.56
N ALA A 527 -25.63 -2.29 -55.27
CA ALA A 527 -24.58 -3.15 -54.72
C ALA A 527 -23.34 -2.34 -54.30
N VAL A 528 -22.97 -1.32 -55.09
CA VAL A 528 -21.88 -0.40 -54.76
C VAL A 528 -22.22 0.45 -53.54
N ALA A 529 -23.47 0.95 -53.42
CA ALA A 529 -23.91 1.71 -52.25
C ALA A 529 -23.88 0.85 -50.97
N ARG A 530 -24.35 -0.41 -51.05
CA ARG A 530 -24.27 -1.39 -49.95
C ARG A 530 -22.82 -1.68 -49.55
N SER A 531 -21.94 -1.91 -50.53
CA SER A 531 -20.51 -2.14 -50.30
C SER A 531 -19.84 -0.94 -49.59
N LYS A 532 -20.12 0.30 -50.02
CA LYS A 532 -19.59 1.51 -49.35
C LYS A 532 -20.10 1.65 -47.91
N LYS A 533 -21.37 1.30 -47.65
CA LYS A 533 -21.94 1.37 -46.30
C LYS A 533 -21.28 0.34 -45.37
N LEU A 534 -21.08 -0.89 -45.86
CA LEU A 534 -20.37 -1.94 -45.13
C LEU A 534 -18.90 -1.59 -44.90
N ALA A 535 -18.21 -1.01 -45.88
CA ALA A 535 -16.83 -0.53 -45.71
C ALA A 535 -16.71 0.50 -44.57
N ARG A 536 -17.58 1.52 -44.54
CA ARG A 536 -17.62 2.51 -43.44
C ARG A 536 -17.92 1.86 -42.08
N GLN A 537 -18.73 0.80 -42.08
CA GLN A 537 -19.07 0.07 -40.86
C GLN A 537 -17.87 -0.75 -40.36
N CYS A 538 -17.12 -1.38 -41.27
CA CYS A 538 -15.83 -2.02 -40.96
C CYS A 538 -14.80 -1.01 -40.44
N ASP A 539 -14.69 0.17 -41.03
CA ASP A 539 -13.79 1.23 -40.56
C ASP A 539 -14.14 1.65 -39.13
N LYS A 540 -15.43 1.89 -38.87
CA LYS A 540 -15.92 2.25 -37.53
C LYS A 540 -15.65 1.16 -36.50
N LEU A 541 -15.89 -0.10 -36.83
CA LEU A 541 -15.60 -1.23 -35.95
C LEU A 541 -14.09 -1.41 -35.73
N THR A 542 -13.27 -1.11 -36.73
CA THR A 542 -11.80 -1.17 -36.63
C THR A 542 -11.29 -0.11 -35.65
N VAL A 543 -11.81 1.12 -35.71
CA VAL A 543 -11.47 2.19 -34.74
C VAL A 543 -11.92 1.81 -33.33
N GLN A 544 -13.13 1.28 -33.16
CA GLN A 544 -13.60 0.83 -31.85
C GLN A 544 -12.74 -0.31 -31.27
N LEU A 545 -12.28 -1.23 -32.13
CA LEU A 545 -11.36 -2.30 -31.72
C LEU A 545 -10.00 -1.75 -31.30
N THR A 546 -9.46 -0.74 -32.00
CA THR A 546 -8.20 -0.10 -31.61
C THR A 546 -8.32 0.66 -30.30
N ASP A 547 -9.43 1.36 -30.08
CA ASP A 547 -9.69 2.10 -28.85
C ASP A 547 -9.84 1.14 -27.66
N ALA A 548 -10.59 0.05 -27.84
CA ALA A 548 -10.72 -1.01 -26.82
C ALA A 548 -9.37 -1.65 -26.49
N ARG A 549 -8.52 -1.90 -27.50
CA ARG A 549 -7.15 -2.41 -27.29
C ARG A 549 -6.27 -1.41 -26.55
N ALA A 550 -6.41 -0.11 -26.81
CA ALA A 550 -5.70 0.93 -26.07
C ALA A 550 -6.14 0.97 -24.61
N GLN A 551 -7.44 0.96 -24.34
CA GLN A 551 -7.98 0.88 -22.97
C GLN A 551 -7.50 -0.36 -22.21
N ILE A 552 -7.42 -1.52 -22.86
CA ILE A 552 -6.88 -2.74 -22.24
C ILE A 552 -5.40 -2.55 -21.85
N ARG A 553 -4.60 -1.86 -22.67
CA ARG A 553 -3.20 -1.57 -22.33
C ARG A 553 -3.10 -0.61 -21.14
N ASP A 554 -3.92 0.44 -21.13
CA ASP A 554 -3.94 1.42 -20.03
C ASP A 554 -4.39 0.77 -18.72
N LEU A 555 -5.43 -0.08 -18.75
CA LEU A 555 -5.88 -0.84 -17.59
C LEU A 555 -4.80 -1.80 -17.08
N ASN A 556 -4.07 -2.49 -17.97
CA ASN A 556 -2.96 -3.34 -17.57
C ASN A 556 -1.80 -2.56 -16.94
N ALA A 557 -1.50 -1.35 -17.44
CA ALA A 557 -0.51 -0.47 -16.84
C ALA A 557 -0.94 -0.03 -15.43
N GLN A 558 -2.19 0.41 -15.26
CA GLN A 558 -2.75 0.75 -13.94
C GLN A 558 -2.73 -0.44 -12.97
N LEU A 559 -2.95 -1.66 -13.47
CA LEU A 559 -2.92 -2.88 -12.66
C LEU A 559 -1.48 -3.22 -12.21
N ALA A 560 -0.48 -2.95 -13.05
CA ALA A 560 0.92 -3.04 -12.67
C ALA A 560 1.29 -1.99 -11.60
N ASP A 561 0.90 -0.73 -11.78
CA ASP A 561 1.11 0.33 -10.79
C ASP A 561 0.44 -0.02 -9.44
N ALA A 562 -0.77 -0.55 -9.46
CA ALA A 562 -1.47 -1.03 -8.26
C ALA A 562 -0.72 -2.17 -7.56
N ALA A 563 -0.09 -3.07 -8.32
CA ALA A 563 0.74 -4.13 -7.76
C ALA A 563 2.01 -3.56 -7.09
N GLU A 564 2.65 -2.55 -7.69
CA GLU A 564 3.79 -1.85 -7.09
C GLU A 564 3.40 -1.12 -5.79
N TYR A 565 2.26 -0.42 -5.77
CA TYR A 565 1.75 0.20 -4.55
C TYR A 565 1.51 -0.82 -3.44
N LYS A 566 0.99 -2.00 -3.78
CA LYS A 566 0.78 -3.10 -2.82
C LYS A 566 2.11 -3.62 -2.27
N ILE A 567 3.12 -3.79 -3.11
CA ILE A 567 4.48 -4.21 -2.67
C ILE A 567 5.07 -3.17 -1.72
N CYS A 568 5.06 -1.88 -2.11
CA CYS A 568 5.54 -0.79 -1.28
C CYS A 568 4.81 -0.71 0.07
N ALA A 569 3.49 -0.92 0.07
CA ALA A 569 2.70 -0.92 1.30
C ALA A 569 3.11 -2.08 2.22
N LEU A 570 3.30 -3.29 1.67
CA LEU A 570 3.76 -4.45 2.45
C LEU A 570 5.16 -4.27 3.02
N GLU A 571 6.08 -3.65 2.28
CA GLU A 571 7.43 -3.31 2.77
C GLU A 571 7.38 -2.29 3.90
N LYS A 572 6.53 -1.25 3.78
CA LYS A 572 6.31 -0.28 4.85
C LYS A 572 5.71 -0.94 6.10
N THR A 573 4.75 -1.84 5.95
CA THR A 573 4.17 -2.60 7.07
C THR A 573 5.23 -3.44 7.78
N ARG A 574 6.05 -4.19 7.04
CA ARG A 574 7.18 -4.94 7.62
C ARG A 574 8.14 -4.02 8.38
N LYS A 575 8.41 -2.82 7.83
CA LYS A 575 9.29 -1.87 8.50
C LYS A 575 8.70 -1.34 9.81
N ILE A 576 7.40 -1.11 9.85
CA ILE A 576 6.68 -0.70 11.06
C ILE A 576 6.76 -1.82 12.10
N GLU A 577 6.55 -3.07 11.72
CA GLU A 577 6.66 -4.24 12.62
C GLU A 577 8.07 -4.37 13.21
N GLU A 578 9.13 -4.19 12.39
CA GLU A 578 10.52 -4.15 12.88
C GLU A 578 10.75 -3.02 13.89
N LEU A 579 10.21 -1.83 13.61
CA LEU A 579 10.37 -0.67 14.50
C LEU A 579 9.59 -0.84 15.79
N GLN A 580 8.39 -1.43 15.74
CA GLN A 580 7.61 -1.79 16.94
C GLN A 580 8.36 -2.79 17.80
N LYS A 581 8.95 -3.83 17.21
CA LYS A 581 9.76 -4.79 17.97
C LYS A 581 10.95 -4.13 18.67
N LYS A 582 11.65 -3.20 17.99
CA LYS A 582 12.74 -2.42 18.60
C LYS A 582 12.26 -1.50 19.71
N LEU A 583 11.08 -0.92 19.57
CA LEU A 583 10.46 -0.10 20.61
C LEU A 583 10.16 -0.94 21.86
N ASP A 584 9.58 -2.13 21.68
CA ASP A 584 9.28 -3.04 22.78
C ASP A 584 10.55 -3.49 23.51
N GLU A 585 11.62 -3.81 22.77
CA GLU A 585 12.94 -4.14 23.34
C GLU A 585 13.51 -2.96 24.14
N ALA A 586 13.40 -1.74 23.63
CA ALA A 586 13.85 -0.53 24.30
C ALA A 586 13.04 -0.24 25.57
N ASP A 587 11.72 -0.45 25.55
CA ASP A 587 10.86 -0.28 26.71
C ASP A 587 11.13 -1.33 27.79
N LEU A 588 11.39 -2.58 27.40
CA LEU A 588 11.81 -3.62 28.34
C LEU A 588 13.14 -3.25 29.02
N LEU A 589 14.09 -2.72 28.25
CA LEU A 589 15.39 -2.28 28.77
C LEU A 589 15.23 -1.08 29.72
N ARG A 590 14.40 -0.10 29.34
CA ARG A 590 14.03 1.04 30.20
C ARG A 590 13.42 0.59 31.51
N ALA A 591 12.49 -0.38 31.48
CA ALA A 591 11.89 -0.95 32.68
C ALA A 591 12.92 -1.64 33.58
N ARG A 592 13.87 -2.39 33.01
CA ARG A 592 14.97 -3.02 33.77
C ARG A 592 15.87 -1.98 34.44
N TYR A 593 16.29 -0.94 33.72
CA TYR A 593 17.12 0.11 34.30
C TYR A 593 16.38 0.91 35.37
N ASN A 594 15.09 1.22 35.19
CA ASN A 594 14.28 1.86 36.23
C ASN A 594 14.20 1.00 37.50
N ARG A 595 14.01 -0.32 37.38
CA ARG A 595 14.07 -1.22 38.54
C ARG A 595 15.42 -1.16 39.23
N LYS A 596 16.52 -1.19 38.47
CA LYS A 596 17.89 -1.09 39.02
C LYS A 596 18.11 0.24 39.74
N VAL A 597 17.64 1.35 39.18
CA VAL A 597 17.71 2.68 39.80
C VAL A 597 16.94 2.70 41.12
N ASN A 598 15.75 2.11 41.17
CA ASN A 598 14.97 2.03 42.40
C ASN A 598 15.69 1.22 43.48
N VAL A 599 16.24 0.06 43.13
CA VAL A 599 17.04 -0.75 44.06
C VAL A 599 18.24 0.04 44.60
N LEU A 600 18.96 0.77 43.74
CA LEU A 600 20.08 1.61 44.18
C LEU A 600 19.63 2.77 45.08
N LYS A 601 18.47 3.39 44.79
CA LYS A 601 17.89 4.43 45.66
C LYS A 601 17.54 3.87 47.04
N ASP A 602 16.94 2.68 47.09
CA ASP A 602 16.58 2.02 48.34
C ASP A 602 17.84 1.64 49.13
N GLN A 603 18.89 1.16 48.45
CA GLN A 603 20.18 0.86 49.06
C GLN A 603 20.84 2.11 49.63
N VAL A 604 20.87 3.22 48.89
CA VAL A 604 21.40 4.50 49.37
C VAL A 604 20.62 5.00 50.58
N ARG A 605 19.29 4.86 50.57
CA ARG A 605 18.44 5.23 51.71
C ARG A 605 18.76 4.38 52.94
N ALA A 606 18.83 3.06 52.80
CA ALA A 606 19.15 2.15 53.88
C ALA A 606 20.54 2.45 54.48
N THR A 607 21.56 2.68 53.64
CA THR A 607 22.90 3.07 54.12
C THR A 607 22.87 4.43 54.83
N GLY A 608 22.07 5.37 54.34
CA GLY A 608 21.87 6.67 55.00
C GLY A 608 21.25 6.52 56.39
N GLU A 609 20.20 5.70 56.52
CA GLU A 609 19.52 5.41 57.78
C GLU A 609 20.49 4.73 58.78
N THR A 610 21.30 3.76 58.33
CA THR A 610 22.31 3.13 59.20
C THR A 610 23.36 4.12 59.68
N PHE A 611 23.82 5.03 58.81
CA PHE A 611 24.80 6.05 59.19
C PHE A 611 24.21 7.06 60.18
N GLU A 612 22.96 7.50 59.98
CA GLU A 612 22.27 8.36 60.96
C GLU A 612 22.08 7.66 62.30
N GLN A 613 21.75 6.37 62.29
CA GLN A 613 21.64 5.58 63.52
C GLN A 613 22.99 5.47 64.23
N GLU A 614 24.08 5.15 63.54
CA GLU A 614 25.43 5.12 64.13
C GLU A 614 25.84 6.49 64.67
N ARG A 615 25.57 7.57 63.93
CA ARG A 615 25.85 8.94 64.37
C ARG A 615 25.09 9.29 65.65
N THR A 616 23.79 9.01 65.71
CA THR A 616 22.99 9.29 66.91
C THR A 616 23.43 8.44 68.10
N THR A 617 23.84 7.19 67.87
CA THR A 617 24.37 6.30 68.91
C THR A 617 25.72 6.80 69.45
N THR A 618 26.63 7.20 68.56
CA THR A 618 27.94 7.76 68.94
C THR A 618 27.80 9.12 69.62
N GLU A 619 26.91 10.00 69.16
CA GLU A 619 26.57 11.26 69.84
C GLU A 619 26.04 11.00 71.26
N HIS A 620 25.16 10.01 71.43
CA HIS A 620 24.67 9.61 72.74
C HIS A 620 25.79 9.10 73.65
N GLN A 621 26.67 8.23 73.15
CA GLN A 621 27.84 7.74 73.89
C GLN A 621 28.78 8.89 74.31
N ILE A 622 29.05 9.84 73.40
CA ILE A 622 29.86 11.03 73.72
C ILE A 622 29.19 11.86 74.81
N SER A 623 27.86 12.01 74.77
CA SER A 623 27.11 12.72 75.82
C SER A 623 27.27 12.03 77.18
N MET A 624 27.13 10.70 77.24
CA MET A 624 27.33 9.96 78.49
C MET A 624 28.75 10.11 79.02
N LEU A 625 29.77 10.00 78.15
CA LEU A 625 31.17 10.18 78.53
C LEU A 625 31.45 11.60 79.02
N ARG A 626 30.81 12.62 78.44
CA ARG A 626 30.89 14.01 78.93
C ARG A 626 30.28 14.13 80.32
N ASP A 627 29.15 13.49 80.56
CA ASP A 627 28.49 13.49 81.87
C ASP A 627 29.33 12.75 82.92
N ASP A 628 29.93 11.61 82.58
CA ASP A 628 30.87 10.88 83.45
C ASP A 628 32.13 11.70 83.74
N LEU A 629 32.67 12.38 82.73
CA LEU A 629 33.81 13.28 82.92
C LEU A 629 33.44 14.45 83.84
N ALA A 630 32.23 14.99 83.71
CA ALA A 630 31.73 16.04 84.60
C ALA A 630 31.61 15.52 86.04
N ARG A 631 31.00 14.34 86.24
CA ARG A 631 30.87 13.67 87.55
C ARG A 631 32.24 13.41 88.19
N THR A 632 33.20 12.90 87.43
CA THR A 632 34.55 12.61 87.94
C THR A 632 35.32 13.89 88.29
N LYS A 633 35.19 14.97 87.51
CA LYS A 633 35.73 16.29 87.86
C LYS A 633 35.14 16.82 89.15
N GLU A 634 33.83 16.69 89.33
CA GLU A 634 33.14 17.10 90.56
C GLU A 634 33.62 16.29 91.77
N ALA A 635 33.73 14.97 91.63
CA ALA A 635 34.27 14.08 92.66
C ALA A 635 35.73 14.42 93.01
N LEU A 636 36.56 14.72 92.01
CA LEU A 636 37.94 15.16 92.22
C LEU A 636 38.01 16.49 92.97
N ALA A 637 37.17 17.47 92.61
CA ALA A 637 37.10 18.75 93.30
C ALA A 637 36.66 18.59 94.78
N GLU A 638 35.74 17.67 95.06
CA GLU A 638 35.36 17.29 96.43
C GLU A 638 36.54 16.64 97.20
N CYS A 639 37.28 15.72 96.57
CA CYS A 639 38.49 15.12 97.17
C CYS A 639 39.56 16.17 97.48
N GLN A 640 39.82 17.11 96.56
CA GLN A 640 40.75 18.22 96.78
C GLN A 640 40.30 19.12 97.92
N ARG A 641 39.00 19.41 98.04
CA ARG A 641 38.44 20.16 99.17
C ARG A 641 38.67 19.43 100.51
N ARG A 642 38.45 18.12 100.56
CA ARG A 642 38.71 17.31 101.77
C ARG A 642 40.19 17.24 102.12
N GLU A 643 41.06 17.08 101.13
CA GLU A 643 42.51 17.08 101.32
C GLU A 643 42.98 18.42 101.90
N ALA A 644 42.51 19.55 101.35
CA ALA A 644 42.82 20.87 101.87
C ALA A 644 42.37 21.05 103.33
N GLN A 645 41.18 20.53 103.69
CA GLN A 645 40.71 20.53 105.08
C GLN A 645 41.62 19.70 106.00
N LEU A 646 42.03 18.50 105.58
CA LEU A 646 42.94 17.64 106.34
C LEU A 646 44.33 18.28 106.49
N LEU A 647 44.86 18.90 105.43
CA LEU A 647 46.10 19.66 105.50
C LEU A 647 46.00 20.84 106.46
N SER A 648 44.90 21.58 106.45
CA SER A 648 44.64 22.67 107.40
C SER A 648 44.57 22.16 108.84
N PHE A 649 43.89 21.03 109.07
CA PHE A 649 43.83 20.37 110.39
C PHE A 649 45.21 19.91 110.86
N ARG A 650 45.98 19.28 109.97
CA ARG A 650 47.36 18.86 110.21
C ARG A 650 48.26 20.04 110.57
N HIS A 651 48.17 21.16 109.85
CA HIS A 651 48.90 22.38 110.18
C HIS A 651 48.52 22.93 111.56
N SER A 652 47.24 22.87 111.93
CA SER A 652 46.76 23.31 113.24
C SER A 652 47.35 22.46 114.38
N ILE A 653 47.37 21.13 114.21
CA ILE A 653 48.02 20.20 115.15
C ILE A 653 49.52 20.48 115.26
N ALA A 654 50.20 20.62 114.13
CA ALA A 654 51.63 20.91 114.11
C ALA A 654 51.95 22.21 114.85
N LYS A 655 51.13 23.25 114.67
CA LYS A 655 51.24 24.52 115.40
C LYS A 655 51.05 24.34 116.92
N LEU A 656 50.05 23.57 117.35
CA LEU A 656 49.82 23.25 118.76
C LEU A 656 50.99 22.47 119.39
N LEU A 657 51.68 21.63 118.61
CA LEU A 657 52.85 20.86 119.03
C LEU A 657 54.19 21.62 118.90
N GLY A 658 54.18 22.88 118.45
CA GLY A 658 55.40 23.68 118.25
C GLY A 658 56.26 23.20 117.07
N ILE A 659 55.70 22.45 116.13
CA ILE A 659 56.39 21.98 114.93
C ILE A 659 56.34 23.09 113.87
N LEU A 660 57.50 23.70 113.59
CA LEU A 660 57.64 24.81 112.63
C LEU A 660 57.43 24.38 111.17
N VAL A 661 57.71 23.11 110.84
CA VAL A 661 57.57 22.57 109.48
C VAL A 661 56.68 21.31 109.52
N PRO A 662 55.37 21.45 109.33
CA PRO A 662 54.42 20.32 109.43
C PRO A 662 54.69 19.20 108.40
N ALA A 663 55.35 19.51 107.29
CA ALA A 663 55.71 18.55 106.25
C ALA A 663 56.90 17.64 106.62
N SER A 664 57.73 18.05 107.58
CA SER A 664 58.94 17.30 107.95
C SER A 664 58.70 16.21 109.01
N VAL A 665 57.44 16.00 109.41
CA VAL A 665 57.05 15.06 110.47
C VAL A 665 55.94 14.16 109.95
N SER A 666 56.01 12.85 110.19
CA SER A 666 54.95 11.93 109.78
C SER A 666 53.69 12.09 110.64
N ASP A 667 52.52 11.73 110.12
CA ASP A 667 51.26 11.77 110.91
C ASP A 667 51.37 10.89 112.16
N PHE A 668 51.99 9.72 112.03
CA PHE A 668 52.26 8.83 113.15
C PHE A 668 53.08 9.51 114.25
N GLU A 669 54.11 10.25 113.87
CA GLU A 669 54.98 10.94 114.83
C GLU A 669 54.27 12.14 115.49
N MET A 670 53.47 12.91 114.75
CA MET A 670 52.62 13.96 115.33
C MET A 670 51.60 13.38 116.32
N VAL A 671 50.94 12.28 115.95
CA VAL A 671 50.01 11.56 116.84
C VAL A 671 50.75 11.05 118.08
N SER A 672 51.96 10.50 117.93
CA SER A 672 52.77 10.03 119.07
C SER A 672 53.18 11.18 120.01
N ARG A 673 53.52 12.36 119.47
CA ARG A 673 53.83 13.56 120.30
C ARG A 673 52.59 14.10 121.00
N LEU A 674 51.45 14.17 120.30
CA LEU A 674 50.16 14.50 120.91
C LEU A 674 49.81 13.51 122.01
N GLN A 675 49.98 12.21 121.79
CA GLN A 675 49.73 11.17 122.79
C GLN A 675 50.62 11.36 124.01
N LYS A 676 51.93 11.60 123.83
CA LYS A 676 52.84 11.92 124.95
C LYS A 676 52.44 13.19 125.69
N LEU A 677 51.94 14.22 125.00
CA LEU A 677 51.45 15.46 125.63
C LEU A 677 50.15 15.20 126.42
N ILE A 678 49.24 14.40 125.87
CA ILE A 678 48.00 13.96 126.52
C ILE A 678 48.32 13.09 127.73
N ASP A 679 49.24 12.13 127.60
CA ASP A 679 49.68 11.25 128.69
C ASP A 679 50.39 12.07 129.77
N ALA A 680 51.25 13.03 129.40
CA ALA A 680 51.87 13.95 130.36
C ALA A 680 50.86 14.89 131.03
N HIS A 681 49.84 15.37 130.32
CA HIS A 681 48.74 16.14 130.90
C HIS A 681 47.86 15.25 131.79
N HIS A 682 47.65 13.98 131.43
CA HIS A 682 46.93 13.00 132.24
C HIS A 682 47.72 12.72 133.52
N ASP A 683 49.02 12.43 133.43
CA ASP A 683 49.93 12.25 134.56
C ASP A 683 50.01 13.51 135.43
N PHE A 684 50.10 14.70 134.83
CA PHE A 684 50.01 15.99 135.55
C PHE A 684 48.66 16.17 136.22
N THR A 685 47.55 15.77 135.59
CA THR A 685 46.21 15.78 136.18
C THR A 685 46.09 14.76 137.31
N VAL A 686 46.74 13.59 137.19
CA VAL A 686 46.85 12.57 138.25
C VAL A 686 47.72 13.09 139.41
N VAL A 687 48.76 13.87 139.15
CA VAL A 687 49.62 14.52 140.16
C VAL A 687 48.94 15.75 140.79
N SER A 688 48.19 16.56 140.04
CA SER A 688 47.33 17.65 140.56
C SER A 688 46.21 17.09 141.43
N ARG A 689 45.64 15.92 141.09
CA ARG A 689 44.76 15.16 141.99
C ARG A 689 45.44 14.65 143.27
N ARG A 690 46.77 14.71 143.41
CA ARG A 690 47.49 14.36 144.66
C ARG A 690 47.72 15.55 145.60
N TYR A 691 47.38 16.78 145.19
CA TYR A 691 47.49 17.99 146.03
C TYR A 691 46.15 18.51 146.57
N ASP A 692 45.01 17.95 146.13
CA ASP A 692 43.72 18.12 146.78
C ASP A 692 43.31 16.81 147.47
N ASP A 693 43.44 16.79 148.81
CA ASP A 693 42.86 15.84 149.78
C ASP A 693 43.54 14.45 150.00
N PRO A 694 43.52 13.93 151.26
CA PRO A 694 44.65 13.27 151.89
C PRO A 694 44.26 11.86 152.34
N ALA A 695 44.64 10.83 151.58
CA ALA A 695 44.57 9.47 152.07
C ALA A 695 45.68 8.63 151.48
N LEU A 696 46.69 8.45 152.32
CA LEU A 696 47.73 7.45 152.23
C LEU A 696 47.16 6.04 151.97
N LEU A 697 47.91 5.31 151.13
CA LEU A 697 48.16 3.87 151.22
C LEU A 697 46.97 2.94 150.92
N ARG A 698 47.05 2.23 149.79
CA ARG A 698 47.37 0.79 149.83
C ARG A 698 47.46 0.15 148.45
N ALA A 699 48.41 -0.78 148.40
CA ALA A 699 48.34 -2.05 147.72
C ALA A 699 48.39 -2.04 146.19
N SER A 700 49.61 -2.32 145.71
CA SER A 700 49.90 -3.54 144.95
C SER A 700 48.68 -4.42 144.65
N SER A 701 48.31 -4.54 143.37
CA SER A 701 47.94 -5.80 142.73
C SER A 701 47.36 -5.58 141.32
N ARG A 702 47.55 -6.61 140.48
CA ARG A 702 46.81 -7.00 139.26
C ARG A 702 47.29 -6.48 137.90
N SER A 703 47.92 -7.42 137.19
CA SER A 703 47.74 -7.77 135.77
C SER A 703 46.33 -7.44 135.22
N PRO A 704 46.18 -7.06 133.93
CA PRO A 704 46.19 -8.04 132.82
C PRO A 704 46.65 -7.49 131.44
N PRO A 705 46.97 -8.36 130.46
CA PRO A 705 46.54 -8.16 129.09
C PRO A 705 45.30 -9.03 128.85
N PRO A 706 44.20 -8.47 128.34
CA PRO A 706 43.27 -9.28 127.61
C PRO A 706 43.05 -8.74 126.20
N SER A 707 42.71 -9.70 125.34
CA SER A 707 41.93 -9.49 124.13
C SER A 707 42.72 -9.10 122.89
N ARG A 708 43.48 -10.10 122.43
CA ARG A 708 43.47 -10.47 121.02
C ARG A 708 42.04 -10.50 120.48
N CYS A 709 41.94 -10.03 119.24
CA CYS A 709 41.03 -10.47 118.20
C CYS A 709 39.54 -10.11 118.32
N ARG A 710 39.13 -9.43 117.25
CA ARG A 710 37.78 -9.36 116.65
C ARG A 710 36.79 -8.47 117.39
N THR A 711 36.40 -7.38 116.75
CA THR A 711 35.17 -7.39 115.93
C THR A 711 35.02 -6.10 115.12
N ARG A 712 34.44 -6.29 113.92
CA ARG A 712 33.53 -5.39 113.20
C ARG A 712 33.99 -3.97 112.87
N THR A 713 34.29 -3.77 111.60
CA THR A 713 33.74 -2.64 110.84
C THR A 713 32.60 -3.13 109.95
N PRO A 714 31.50 -2.37 109.82
CA PRO A 714 30.31 -2.81 109.13
C PRO A 714 30.16 -2.20 107.73
N ASP A 715 29.34 -2.91 106.96
CA ASP A 715 28.28 -2.42 106.09
C ASP A 715 28.49 -2.14 104.60
N ARG A 716 27.52 -2.69 103.84
CA ARG A 716 27.03 -2.37 102.49
C ARG A 716 28.00 -2.56 101.31
N SER A 717 27.57 -2.95 100.12
CA SER A 717 26.32 -3.49 99.59
C SER A 717 26.61 -3.75 98.10
N LEU A 718 25.94 -4.75 97.54
CA LEU A 718 25.68 -4.96 96.12
C LEU A 718 26.86 -5.33 95.20
N ARG A 719 26.73 -6.56 94.72
CA ARG A 719 27.52 -7.21 93.70
C ARG A 719 27.38 -6.47 92.36
N TYR A 720 28.51 -6.42 91.70
CA TYR A 720 28.71 -6.05 90.30
C TYR A 720 27.99 -7.09 89.42
N ASP A 721 26.97 -6.66 88.67
CA ASP A 721 26.49 -7.37 87.48
C ASP A 721 27.36 -6.93 86.32
N ASP A 722 28.23 -7.83 85.87
CA ASP A 722 28.98 -7.73 84.62
C ASP A 722 28.14 -8.39 83.52
N SER A 723 27.40 -7.57 82.78
CA SER A 723 26.45 -7.99 81.76
C SER A 723 27.12 -8.07 80.38
N GLY A 724 27.25 -9.29 79.89
CA GLY A 724 26.76 -9.64 78.54
C GLY A 724 27.68 -9.36 77.36
N TYR A 725 28.72 -10.19 77.19
CA TYR A 725 29.14 -10.58 75.84
C TYR A 725 28.34 -11.82 75.43
N ALA A 726 27.36 -11.63 74.54
CA ALA A 726 26.68 -12.71 73.84
C ALA A 726 26.82 -12.46 72.34
N ASP A 727 27.67 -13.30 71.75
CA ASP A 727 27.79 -13.57 70.33
C ASP A 727 26.53 -14.30 69.83
N PRO A 728 25.93 -13.94 68.69
CA PRO A 728 25.09 -14.87 67.95
C PRO A 728 25.86 -15.40 66.75
N ALA A 729 26.23 -16.67 66.87
CA ALA A 729 26.38 -17.57 65.73
C ALA A 729 25.10 -17.52 64.88
N PHE A 730 25.27 -17.24 63.58
CA PHE A 730 24.28 -17.57 62.56
C PHE A 730 24.87 -18.62 61.63
N ASP A 731 24.13 -19.72 61.55
CA ASP A 731 24.28 -20.84 60.65
C ASP A 731 24.41 -20.41 59.19
N LEU A 732 25.35 -21.05 58.51
CA LEU A 732 25.41 -21.17 57.06
C LEU A 732 24.46 -22.31 56.67
N ASP A 733 23.25 -21.98 56.24
CA ASP A 733 22.46 -22.88 55.40
C ASP A 733 22.55 -22.45 53.94
N ASP A 734 23.17 -23.36 53.21
CA ASP A 734 23.51 -23.38 51.80
C ASP A 734 22.29 -23.91 51.03
N GLU A 735 21.53 -23.05 50.33
CA GLU A 735 20.63 -23.48 49.25
C GLU A 735 20.06 -22.28 48.49
N LEU A 736 20.69 -21.88 47.37
CA LEU A 736 20.02 -21.10 46.32
C LEU A 736 20.77 -21.15 44.98
N TYR A 737 20.89 -22.36 44.43
CA TYR A 737 21.06 -22.57 43.00
C TYR A 737 20.09 -23.65 42.51
N LYS A 738 18.93 -23.22 42.00
CA LYS A 738 18.21 -23.97 40.96
C LYS A 738 17.33 -23.06 40.13
N ALA A 739 17.77 -22.85 38.90
CA ALA A 739 17.00 -22.29 37.81
C ALA A 739 15.75 -23.15 37.56
N ARG A 740 14.59 -22.51 37.46
CA ARG A 740 13.40 -23.10 36.86
C ARG A 740 13.12 -22.36 35.56
N ALA A 741 13.32 -23.08 34.46
CA ALA A 741 12.79 -22.75 33.16
C ALA A 741 11.25 -22.77 33.22
N ALA A 742 10.61 -21.71 32.73
CA ALA A 742 9.33 -21.73 32.04
C ALA A 742 9.01 -20.32 31.52
N LEU A 743 8.56 -20.27 30.26
CA LEU A 743 8.20 -19.15 29.39
C LEU A 743 9.36 -18.41 28.72
#